data_AF-D8FXJ5-F1
#
_entry.id   AF-D8FXJ5-F1
#
_cell.length_a   1.000
_cell.length_b   1.000
_cell.length_c   1.000
_cell.angle_alpha   90.00
_cell.angle_beta   90.00
_cell.angle_gamma   90.00
#
_symmetry.space_group_name_H-M   'P 1'
#
loop_
_entity.id
_entity.type
_entity.pdbx_description
1 polymer ?
#
loop_
_entity_poly.entity_id
_entity_poly.type
_entity_poly.pdbx_seq_one_letter_code
_entity_poly.pdbx_strand_id
1 'polypeptide(L)'
;MVNSLRLGDDDLVPVDYTDLLDKILGVLQSQNPFSRSSDNYRLVIDIDAIANEVSQLQIIPPLGSFERQAHSATVNFPAEVEVRFRSQIRQIREYLRQHLETILGGDDAVERFVASLIVPLDSTYFRGGGTELGFKYNFPRHSTLEKKKLTLQRLDSSTRAILKLHKLTISVRNSDIFQQQLREGLKKYINENTDNKEDRENLTDRLDEIVQDESSNFHKLIRLVDKETLGKLNKEAKITYLEYLLENIRSNSTDRVGIIYLQDLIRRLRLIEEYISDIDKSDGDYEVNYAGVRVNYRDIFSRAEVLDILPIVPIVAGYLGESTDTHRSERKFIFGLKIKFDNPVQARGGDDVFEYNLNLLNPDSDEQKTELAEDFNREKFVRKVLKIALLYYFVFASRSNPLANDYNPESEGNYQPRESFESVVMPVLSGSDEERKQQILRGIIRGLNQYNIKVKIDRLKQLLKGFLDRETILPPRTESRHINIKRGILEQIDDTLTTGKFFNDILERNPKQALQYITVENARVNPRAICQLPVNITIEDIRYFPTDERQSFSMEYNIKGINALPVLLTPRGAISKDTYAKHFNTKLVVFRYENQRLKSDGGLPPAEAFVYKFTMLLLSYMCLKILAENWGKNLFIPMVRLHEGDHNNPSPSEKFMAHLSKTLSHLLSEKYRCNSQGFRIKHPPKKFTIGNGLSSLYSILPKKFRFDNVQLSPELDNLAIIVVSSRESDARKGNANRFQRKASLIGEIVGINRQEDGSIQVEMLKTFSENYSVTHLYTQPSILEDAMSQLYEQGYRNFAYISQAPYTSTLHITKTDEDEDLFFMSKSLIRTLKGERRDIKIYPIFFDKYFVRSFEQHRGESFYIQDIMELSNLADDPNQESVMFFNLFNGIKVDQQGDKNFYNGVISYSTLLHIYQGILDDKDIHQDLIYDGLTKDTLLHYLTIFHFSRYEARQNISLKLDPYERIIGDDSVGALSIFSHTGGSANFNSLAFLNKVRELDNEVDNNDW
;
A
#
# COMPACT_ATOMS: atom_id res chain seq x y z
N MET A 1 -26.17 -24.61 18.92
CA MET A 1 -26.38 -23.37 19.70
C MET A 1 -25.84 -22.22 18.86
N VAL A 2 -26.60 -21.15 18.68
CA VAL A 2 -26.16 -19.94 17.96
C VAL A 2 -25.56 -18.99 19.00
N ASN A 3 -24.37 -18.43 18.74
CA ASN A 3 -23.79 -17.38 19.60
C ASN A 3 -24.80 -16.23 19.74
N SER A 4 -25.30 -15.97 20.95
CA SER A 4 -26.23 -14.86 21.22
C SER A 4 -25.45 -13.56 21.40
N LEU A 5 -24.80 -13.11 20.34
CA LEU A 5 -24.10 -11.83 20.34
C LEU A 5 -25.10 -10.67 20.24
N ARG A 6 -24.83 -9.56 20.91
CA ARG A 6 -25.58 -8.30 20.78
C ARG A 6 -24.61 -7.21 20.33
N LEU A 7 -25.07 -6.32 19.46
CA LEU A 7 -24.31 -5.12 19.10
C LEU A 7 -24.16 -4.24 20.35
N GLY A 8 -22.94 -3.78 20.59
CA GLY A 8 -22.66 -2.76 21.60
C GLY A 8 -22.89 -1.35 21.06
N ASP A 9 -22.63 -0.35 21.90
CA ASP A 9 -22.82 1.07 21.56
C ASP A 9 -21.79 1.63 20.56
N ASP A 10 -20.75 0.85 20.24
CA ASP A 10 -19.65 1.25 19.35
C ASP A 10 -19.89 0.98 17.85
N ASP A 11 -21.06 0.44 17.48
CA ASP A 11 -21.45 0.04 16.12
C ASP A 11 -20.51 -0.99 15.45
N LEU A 12 -19.64 -1.65 16.23
CA LEU A 12 -18.72 -2.67 15.77
C LEU A 12 -19.31 -4.08 15.91
N VAL A 13 -18.95 -4.97 14.99
CA VAL A 13 -19.39 -6.36 15.03
C VAL A 13 -18.65 -7.11 16.15
N PRO A 14 -19.34 -7.70 17.14
CA PRO A 14 -18.68 -8.43 18.21
C PRO A 14 -18.11 -9.78 17.73
N VAL A 15 -17.06 -10.25 18.40
CA VAL A 15 -16.40 -11.54 18.15
C VAL A 15 -16.46 -12.45 19.37
N ASP A 16 -16.60 -13.76 19.15
CA ASP A 16 -16.50 -14.77 20.21
C ASP A 16 -15.72 -16.01 19.74
N TYR A 17 -14.49 -16.17 20.25
CA TYR A 17 -13.61 -17.31 19.96
C TYR A 17 -13.66 -18.41 21.04
N THR A 18 -14.56 -18.32 22.03
CA THR A 18 -14.56 -19.19 23.22
C THR A 18 -14.64 -20.67 22.85
N ASP A 19 -15.57 -21.06 21.98
CA ASP A 19 -15.72 -22.47 21.56
C ASP A 19 -14.48 -22.97 20.81
N LEU A 20 -13.92 -22.15 19.91
CA LEU A 20 -12.69 -22.49 19.20
C LEU A 20 -11.50 -22.72 20.17
N LEU A 21 -11.33 -21.84 21.14
CA LEU A 21 -10.27 -21.97 22.16
C LEU A 21 -10.49 -23.19 23.06
N ASP A 22 -11.72 -23.51 23.44
CA ASP A 22 -12.06 -24.73 24.18
C ASP A 22 -11.70 -26.00 23.38
N LYS A 23 -11.93 -26.01 22.07
CA LYS A 23 -11.51 -27.13 21.22
C LYS A 23 -9.99 -27.25 21.11
N ILE A 24 -9.27 -26.13 21.00
CA ILE A 24 -7.80 -26.14 21.03
C ILE A 24 -7.29 -26.72 22.35
N LEU A 25 -7.86 -26.28 23.49
CA LEU A 25 -7.55 -26.82 24.81
C LEU A 25 -7.82 -28.33 24.90
N GLY A 26 -8.98 -28.78 24.44
CA GLY A 26 -9.35 -30.20 24.47
C GLY A 26 -8.40 -31.08 23.67
N VAL A 27 -7.95 -30.63 22.48
CA VAL A 27 -6.97 -31.39 21.69
C VAL A 27 -5.60 -31.39 22.38
N LEU A 28 -5.14 -30.22 22.87
CA LEU A 28 -3.85 -30.11 23.58
C LEU A 28 -3.79 -30.98 24.83
N GLN A 29 -4.88 -31.16 25.58
CA GLN A 29 -4.88 -32.06 26.74
C GLN A 29 -4.50 -33.51 26.40
N SER A 30 -4.78 -33.95 25.16
CA SER A 30 -4.53 -35.31 24.71
C SER A 30 -3.28 -35.47 23.85
N GLN A 31 -2.71 -34.38 23.34
CA GLN A 31 -1.62 -34.41 22.36
C GLN A 31 -0.52 -33.42 22.70
N ASN A 32 0.70 -33.96 22.82
CA ASN A 32 1.91 -33.16 23.00
C ASN A 32 2.50 -32.79 21.62
N PRO A 33 2.59 -31.49 21.26
CA PRO A 33 3.12 -31.08 19.96
C PRO A 33 4.67 -31.10 19.91
N PHE A 34 5.36 -31.36 21.02
CA PHE A 34 6.82 -31.31 21.10
C PHE A 34 7.47 -32.68 20.97
N SER A 35 8.58 -32.73 20.25
CA SER A 35 9.46 -33.89 20.23
C SER A 35 10.92 -33.47 20.07
N ARG A 36 11.84 -34.32 20.55
CA ARG A 36 13.28 -34.10 20.46
C ARG A 36 13.87 -34.95 19.35
N SER A 37 14.82 -34.39 18.59
CA SER A 37 15.65 -35.22 17.72
C SER A 37 16.52 -36.18 18.52
N SER A 38 16.88 -37.32 17.92
CA SER A 38 17.71 -38.34 18.56
C SER A 38 19.11 -37.86 18.94
N ASP A 39 19.62 -36.81 18.28
CA ASP A 39 20.91 -36.16 18.56
C ASP A 39 20.81 -34.99 19.55
N ASN A 40 19.62 -34.71 20.07
CA ASN A 40 19.32 -33.62 21.01
C ASN A 40 19.64 -32.21 20.52
N TYR A 41 19.94 -32.03 19.25
CA TYR A 41 20.21 -30.70 18.68
C TYR A 41 18.96 -29.98 18.20
N ARG A 42 17.80 -30.64 18.18
CA ARG A 42 16.61 -30.04 17.56
C ARG A 42 15.36 -30.29 18.40
N LEU A 43 14.57 -29.22 18.53
CA LEU A 43 13.20 -29.27 18.99
C LEU A 43 12.28 -29.28 17.78
N VAL A 44 11.47 -30.32 17.65
CA VAL A 44 10.45 -30.42 16.60
C VAL A 44 9.09 -30.11 17.21
N ILE A 45 8.39 -29.16 16.59
CA ILE A 45 7.08 -28.67 17.00
C ILE A 45 6.08 -29.03 15.90
N ASP A 46 5.12 -29.85 16.25
CA ASP A 46 4.10 -30.41 15.37
C ASP A 46 2.69 -29.87 15.68
N ILE A 47 2.55 -28.56 15.54
CA ILE A 47 1.25 -27.89 15.71
C ILE A 47 0.32 -28.06 14.48
N ASP A 48 0.83 -28.54 13.33
CA ASP A 48 -0.01 -28.87 12.15
C ASP A 48 -1.01 -29.98 12.47
N ALA A 49 -0.58 -31.00 13.22
CA ALA A 49 -1.45 -32.09 13.64
C ALA A 49 -2.61 -31.57 14.49
N ILE A 50 -2.29 -30.73 15.50
CA ILE A 50 -3.26 -30.10 16.39
C ILE A 50 -4.22 -29.22 15.57
N ALA A 51 -3.69 -28.30 14.75
CA ALA A 51 -4.51 -27.39 13.96
C ALA A 51 -5.42 -28.13 12.97
N ASN A 52 -4.93 -29.21 12.38
CA ASN A 52 -5.74 -30.05 11.50
C ASN A 52 -6.85 -30.73 12.27
N GLU A 53 -6.58 -31.33 13.44
CA GLU A 53 -7.62 -31.99 14.23
C GLU A 53 -8.70 -31.00 14.68
N VAL A 54 -8.30 -29.84 15.20
CA VAL A 54 -9.24 -28.77 15.59
C VAL A 54 -10.09 -28.33 14.41
N SER A 55 -9.50 -28.24 13.20
CA SER A 55 -10.26 -27.87 11.99
C SER A 55 -11.32 -28.88 11.57
N GLN A 56 -11.25 -30.13 12.04
CA GLN A 56 -12.26 -31.15 11.77
C GLN A 56 -13.37 -31.18 12.85
N LEU A 57 -13.22 -30.42 13.93
CA LEU A 57 -14.23 -30.33 14.97
C LEU A 57 -15.31 -29.34 14.56
N GLN A 58 -16.54 -29.56 15.04
CA GLN A 58 -17.62 -28.61 14.86
C GLN A 58 -17.36 -27.38 15.73
N ILE A 59 -17.02 -26.26 15.08
CA ILE A 59 -16.79 -24.95 15.72
C ILE A 59 -18.01 -24.05 15.51
N ILE A 60 -18.46 -23.37 16.56
CA ILE A 60 -19.46 -22.32 16.46
C ILE A 60 -18.81 -21.10 15.77
N PRO A 61 -19.38 -20.59 14.66
CA PRO A 61 -18.80 -19.48 13.92
C PRO A 61 -18.59 -18.23 14.80
N PRO A 62 -17.37 -17.67 14.89
CA PRO A 62 -17.07 -16.60 15.83
C PRO A 62 -17.89 -15.31 15.66
N LEU A 63 -18.38 -15.04 14.44
CA LEU A 63 -19.21 -13.86 14.12
C LEU A 63 -20.72 -14.17 14.14
N GLY A 64 -21.12 -15.43 14.26
CA GLY A 64 -22.52 -15.84 14.19
C GLY A 64 -23.29 -15.23 13.00
N SER A 65 -24.44 -14.61 13.29
CA SER A 65 -25.27 -13.93 12.27
C SER A 65 -24.74 -12.57 11.81
N PHE A 66 -23.70 -12.02 12.47
CA PHE A 66 -23.16 -10.69 12.14
C PHE A 66 -22.11 -10.72 11.03
N GLU A 67 -21.68 -11.90 10.58
CA GLU A 67 -20.66 -12.10 9.54
C GLU A 67 -20.92 -11.26 8.27
N ARG A 68 -22.17 -11.14 7.82
CA ARG A 68 -22.53 -10.33 6.63
C ARG A 68 -22.46 -8.82 6.85
N GLN A 69 -22.49 -8.38 8.10
CA GLN A 69 -22.43 -6.97 8.49
C GLN A 69 -20.99 -6.51 8.74
N ALA A 70 -20.03 -7.42 8.92
CA ALA A 70 -18.63 -7.09 9.14
C ALA A 70 -17.92 -6.83 7.80
N HIS A 71 -17.14 -5.74 7.75
CA HIS A 71 -16.08 -5.60 6.76
C HIS A 71 -14.79 -6.24 7.29
N SER A 72 -14.47 -5.96 8.55
CA SER A 72 -13.41 -6.58 9.35
C SER A 72 -13.91 -6.76 10.78
N ALA A 73 -13.47 -7.82 11.46
CA ALA A 73 -13.81 -8.06 12.87
C ALA A 73 -12.72 -8.95 13.48
N THR A 74 -12.09 -8.57 14.59
CA THR A 74 -10.99 -9.34 15.17
C THR A 74 -10.93 -9.27 16.68
N VAL A 75 -11.09 -8.07 17.27
CA VAL A 75 -10.81 -7.85 18.70
C VAL A 75 -11.94 -7.16 19.45
N ASN A 76 -13.11 -7.01 18.83
CA ASN A 76 -14.29 -6.48 19.51
C ASN A 76 -15.00 -7.51 20.40
N PHE A 77 -14.44 -7.80 21.57
CA PHE A 77 -15.02 -8.78 22.51
C PHE A 77 -16.12 -8.16 23.37
N PRO A 78 -17.29 -8.81 23.52
CA PRO A 78 -18.18 -8.55 24.65
C PRO A 78 -17.44 -8.78 25.99
N ALA A 79 -17.74 -7.99 27.02
CA ALA A 79 -17.00 -8.04 28.30
C ALA A 79 -16.94 -9.44 28.94
N GLU A 80 -18.05 -10.19 28.90
CA GLU A 80 -18.14 -11.57 29.40
C GLU A 80 -17.32 -12.58 28.58
N VAL A 81 -17.23 -12.36 27.26
CA VAL A 81 -16.40 -13.15 26.34
C VAL A 81 -14.93 -12.83 26.56
N GLU A 82 -14.59 -11.56 26.79
CA GLU A 82 -13.20 -11.15 27.05
C GLU A 82 -12.63 -11.88 28.27
N VAL A 83 -13.38 -11.96 29.38
CA VAL A 83 -12.91 -12.68 30.59
C VAL A 83 -12.60 -14.16 30.29
N ARG A 84 -13.46 -14.84 29.53
CA ARG A 84 -13.24 -16.25 29.14
C ARG A 84 -12.05 -16.39 28.21
N PHE A 85 -11.97 -15.54 27.20
CA PHE A 85 -10.84 -15.45 26.28
C PHE A 85 -9.52 -15.34 27.06
N ARG A 86 -9.42 -14.43 28.04
CA ARG A 86 -8.23 -14.27 28.88
C ARG A 86 -7.83 -15.56 29.60
N SER A 87 -8.80 -16.24 30.21
CA SER A 87 -8.58 -17.49 30.93
C SER A 87 -8.10 -18.62 30.01
N GLN A 88 -8.73 -18.79 28.84
CA GLN A 88 -8.40 -19.86 27.90
C GLN A 88 -7.01 -19.67 27.28
N ILE A 89 -6.64 -18.43 26.93
CA ILE A 89 -5.30 -18.11 26.42
C ILE A 89 -4.22 -18.51 27.44
N ARG A 90 -4.41 -18.18 28.73
CA ARG A 90 -3.50 -18.58 29.80
C ARG A 90 -3.41 -20.10 29.95
N GLN A 91 -4.54 -20.79 29.91
CA GLN A 91 -4.57 -22.26 29.97
C GLN A 91 -3.85 -22.92 28.79
N ILE A 92 -3.99 -22.40 27.56
CA ILE A 92 -3.29 -22.92 26.38
C ILE A 92 -1.78 -22.77 26.56
N ARG A 93 -1.31 -21.59 27.01
CA ARG A 93 0.11 -21.35 27.29
C ARG A 93 0.65 -22.33 28.33
N GLU A 94 -0.10 -22.54 29.41
CA GLU A 94 0.28 -23.47 30.48
C GLU A 94 0.38 -24.91 29.99
N TYR A 95 -0.61 -25.40 29.23
CA TYR A 95 -0.53 -26.73 28.64
C TYR A 95 0.68 -26.90 27.71
N LEU A 96 0.98 -25.89 26.87
CA LEU A 96 2.16 -25.93 26.01
C LEU A 96 3.45 -25.99 26.83
N ARG A 97 3.54 -25.23 27.94
CA ARG A 97 4.70 -25.27 28.83
C ARG A 97 4.84 -26.64 29.49
N GLN A 98 3.78 -27.18 30.09
CA GLN A 98 3.77 -28.52 30.70
C GLN A 98 4.15 -29.63 29.71
N HIS A 99 3.68 -29.54 28.47
CA HIS A 99 4.05 -30.49 27.41
C HIS A 99 5.53 -30.41 27.06
N LEU A 100 6.08 -29.20 26.99
CA LEU A 100 7.50 -28.99 26.74
C LEU A 100 8.35 -29.54 27.91
N GLU A 101 7.96 -29.26 29.15
CA GLU A 101 8.60 -29.79 30.36
C GLU A 101 8.58 -31.32 30.42
N THR A 102 7.47 -31.95 30.01
CA THR A 102 7.33 -33.42 30.00
C THR A 102 8.38 -34.08 29.08
N ILE A 103 8.71 -33.44 27.96
CA ILE A 103 9.72 -33.93 27.01
C ILE A 103 11.14 -33.61 27.47
N LEU A 104 11.34 -32.54 28.23
CA LEU A 104 12.67 -32.03 28.60
C LEU A 104 13.11 -32.38 30.03
N GLY A 105 12.19 -32.72 30.93
CA GLY A 105 12.46 -33.10 32.33
C GLY A 105 12.27 -31.99 33.36
N GLY A 106 11.29 -31.09 33.18
CA GLY A 106 10.94 -29.98 34.10
C GLY A 106 11.47 -28.59 33.67
N ASP A 107 11.07 -27.53 34.39
CA ASP A 107 11.33 -26.11 34.04
C ASP A 107 12.82 -25.77 33.85
N ASP A 108 13.68 -26.09 34.83
CA ASP A 108 15.13 -25.91 34.73
C ASP A 108 15.72 -26.61 33.49
N ALA A 109 15.08 -27.69 33.02
CA ALA A 109 15.52 -28.43 31.85
C ALA A 109 15.08 -27.76 30.54
N VAL A 110 13.95 -27.04 30.52
CA VAL A 110 13.51 -26.23 29.37
C VAL A 110 14.55 -25.15 29.09
N GLU A 111 14.90 -24.36 30.10
CA GLU A 111 15.85 -23.25 29.97
C GLU A 111 17.23 -23.73 29.53
N ARG A 112 17.77 -24.77 30.19
CA ARG A 112 19.06 -25.37 29.82
C ARG A 112 19.05 -25.94 28.41
N PHE A 113 17.95 -26.56 27.99
CA PHE A 113 17.82 -27.09 26.65
C PHE A 113 17.75 -25.98 25.60
N VAL A 114 16.94 -24.95 25.80
CA VAL A 114 16.90 -23.79 24.90
C VAL A 114 18.27 -23.11 24.82
N ALA A 115 18.94 -22.90 25.96
CA ALA A 115 20.32 -22.38 26.00
C ALA A 115 21.28 -23.23 25.17
N SER A 116 21.09 -24.55 25.15
CA SER A 116 21.90 -25.46 24.34
C SER A 116 21.67 -25.29 22.83
N LEU A 117 20.51 -24.80 22.41
CA LEU A 117 20.18 -24.49 21.01
C LEU A 117 20.71 -23.13 20.56
N ILE A 118 20.96 -22.22 21.50
CA ILE A 118 21.43 -20.87 21.24
C ILE A 118 22.95 -20.88 21.02
N VAL A 119 23.37 -20.19 19.96
CA VAL A 119 24.78 -20.15 19.56
C VAL A 119 25.19 -18.71 19.22
N PRO A 120 26.40 -18.25 19.61
CA PRO A 120 26.91 -16.95 19.18
C PRO A 120 26.93 -16.80 17.65
N LEU A 121 26.47 -15.65 17.16
CA LEU A 121 26.34 -15.36 15.73
C LEU A 121 27.69 -15.25 15.01
N ASP A 122 28.75 -14.90 15.74
CA ASP A 122 30.13 -14.84 15.23
C ASP A 122 30.85 -16.20 15.19
N SER A 123 30.20 -17.28 15.62
CA SER A 123 30.74 -18.64 15.62
C SER A 123 30.77 -19.28 14.23
N THR A 124 31.44 -20.44 14.13
CA THR A 124 31.51 -21.28 12.91
C THR A 124 30.15 -21.86 12.47
N TYR A 125 29.12 -21.82 13.34
CA TYR A 125 27.76 -22.26 12.98
C TYR A 125 27.12 -21.33 11.97
N PHE A 126 27.39 -20.03 12.06
CA PHE A 126 26.81 -19.01 11.18
C PHE A 126 27.82 -18.42 10.20
N ARG A 127 29.14 -18.58 10.40
CA ARG A 127 30.14 -18.15 9.41
C ARG A 127 30.28 -19.15 8.27
N GLY A 128 30.12 -18.69 7.04
CA GLY A 128 30.40 -19.48 5.84
C GLY A 128 30.33 -18.67 4.56
N GLY A 129 30.46 -19.32 3.39
CA GLY A 129 30.52 -18.64 2.09
C GLY A 129 29.22 -17.97 1.63
N GLY A 130 28.10 -18.11 2.36
CA GLY A 130 26.81 -17.50 2.01
C GLY A 130 26.22 -17.96 0.68
N THR A 131 26.67 -19.09 0.15
CA THR A 131 26.24 -19.67 -1.14
C THR A 131 25.44 -20.96 -0.99
N GLU A 132 25.27 -21.43 0.24
CA GLU A 132 24.64 -22.70 0.58
C GLU A 132 23.40 -22.46 1.42
N LEU A 133 22.38 -23.28 1.21
CA LEU A 133 21.14 -23.21 1.97
C LEU A 133 21.44 -23.54 3.45
N GLY A 134 20.76 -22.83 4.37
CA GLY A 134 20.99 -22.95 5.81
C GLY A 134 21.05 -21.57 6.46
N PHE A 135 21.86 -21.45 7.51
CA PHE A 135 22.06 -20.19 8.24
C PHE A 135 23.47 -19.60 8.07
N LYS A 136 24.35 -20.22 7.28
CA LYS A 136 25.73 -19.76 7.13
C LYS A 136 25.84 -18.56 6.19
N TYR A 137 26.40 -17.45 6.67
CA TYR A 137 26.61 -16.20 5.95
C TYR A 137 28.02 -15.65 6.16
N ASN A 138 28.48 -14.81 5.23
CA ASN A 138 29.87 -14.32 5.21
C ASN A 138 30.06 -12.96 5.88
N PHE A 139 28.97 -12.29 6.32
CA PHE A 139 28.97 -10.97 6.98
C PHE A 139 29.98 -10.00 6.37
N PRO A 140 29.86 -9.70 5.06
CA PRO A 140 30.90 -9.01 4.32
C PRO A 140 31.15 -7.59 4.85
N ARG A 141 32.40 -7.16 4.78
CA ARG A 141 32.79 -5.77 4.95
C ARG A 141 32.88 -5.09 3.59
N HIS A 142 32.36 -3.89 3.50
CA HIS A 142 32.36 -3.08 2.28
C HIS A 142 33.17 -1.81 2.52
N SER A 143 34.14 -1.52 1.67
CA SER A 143 35.06 -0.39 1.84
C SER A 143 34.92 0.70 0.78
N THR A 144 34.05 0.52 -0.22
CA THR A 144 33.95 1.38 -1.40
C THR A 144 32.50 1.72 -1.75
N LEU A 145 31.64 1.92 -0.74
CA LEU A 145 30.28 2.39 -1.01
C LEU A 145 30.33 3.88 -1.32
N GLU A 146 29.52 4.31 -2.27
CA GLU A 146 29.52 5.69 -2.73
C GLU A 146 28.11 6.24 -2.96
N LYS A 147 27.98 7.55 -2.76
CA LYS A 147 26.84 8.33 -3.23
C LYS A 147 27.29 9.61 -3.94
N LYS A 148 26.52 10.03 -4.94
CA LYS A 148 26.78 11.23 -5.76
C LYS A 148 25.58 12.18 -5.74
N LYS A 149 25.82 13.48 -5.68
CA LYS A 149 24.75 14.48 -5.73
C LYS A 149 24.35 14.79 -7.17
N LEU A 150 23.05 14.91 -7.38
CA LEU A 150 22.46 15.41 -8.60
C LEU A 150 21.81 16.78 -8.36
N THR A 151 21.73 17.60 -9.41
CA THR A 151 21.13 18.94 -9.39
C THR A 151 20.19 19.13 -10.59
N LEU A 152 19.22 20.04 -10.48
CA LEU A 152 18.38 20.49 -11.60
C LEU A 152 19.14 21.41 -12.56
N GLN A 153 20.15 22.13 -12.06
CA GLN A 153 20.88 23.10 -12.84
C GLN A 153 21.93 22.44 -13.71
N ARG A 154 21.91 22.78 -14.99
CA ARG A 154 22.95 22.34 -15.91
C ARG A 154 24.21 23.19 -15.68
N LEU A 155 25.21 22.61 -15.01
CA LEU A 155 26.47 23.28 -14.70
C LEU A 155 27.30 23.61 -15.96
N ASP A 156 27.31 22.71 -16.96
CA ASP A 156 27.95 22.94 -18.26
C ASP A 156 27.06 22.44 -19.42
N SER A 157 27.10 23.18 -20.52
CA SER A 157 26.52 22.85 -21.83
C SER A 157 26.94 21.49 -22.39
N SER A 158 28.03 20.90 -21.90
CA SER A 158 28.49 19.55 -22.26
C SER A 158 27.92 18.44 -21.36
N THR A 159 27.50 18.77 -20.13
CA THR A 159 27.01 17.77 -19.16
C THR A 159 25.67 17.20 -19.62
N ARG A 160 25.56 15.87 -19.59
CA ARG A 160 24.32 15.14 -19.91
C ARG A 160 23.50 14.88 -18.65
N ALA A 161 22.19 14.83 -18.83
CA ALA A 161 21.27 14.46 -17.76
C ALA A 161 21.42 12.96 -17.44
N ILE A 162 21.44 12.62 -16.15
CA ILE A 162 21.42 11.22 -15.69
C ILE A 162 19.98 10.73 -15.57
N LEU A 163 19.09 11.59 -15.05
CA LEU A 163 17.69 11.26 -14.81
C LEU A 163 16.74 12.23 -15.53
N LYS A 164 15.59 11.70 -15.91
CA LYS A 164 14.45 12.42 -16.47
C LYS A 164 13.20 12.13 -15.66
N LEU A 165 12.50 13.19 -15.26
CA LEU A 165 11.22 13.16 -14.58
C LEU A 165 10.21 13.93 -15.43
N HIS A 166 9.02 13.36 -15.63
CA HIS A 166 7.88 14.15 -16.06
C HIS A 166 7.05 14.51 -14.84
N LYS A 167 6.95 15.81 -14.56
CA LYS A 167 6.23 16.38 -13.43
C LYS A 167 4.85 16.84 -13.89
N LEU A 168 3.84 16.56 -13.09
CA LEU A 168 2.46 17.02 -13.24
C LEU A 168 2.17 18.01 -12.12
N THR A 169 1.66 19.19 -12.47
CA THR A 169 1.10 20.15 -11.50
C THR A 169 -0.37 20.38 -11.84
N ILE A 170 -1.26 20.18 -10.87
CA ILE A 170 -2.69 20.48 -10.99
C ILE A 170 -2.98 21.68 -10.09
N SER A 171 -3.36 22.81 -10.68
CA SER A 171 -3.72 24.02 -9.94
C SER A 171 -5.24 24.23 -9.97
N VAL A 172 -5.93 24.15 -8.84
CA VAL A 172 -7.37 24.41 -8.70
C VAL A 172 -7.55 25.81 -8.11
N ARG A 173 -8.39 26.64 -8.73
CA ARG A 173 -8.65 28.01 -8.27
C ARG A 173 -10.05 28.15 -7.69
N ASN A 174 -10.24 29.14 -6.82
CA ASN A 174 -11.50 29.55 -6.21
C ASN A 174 -12.18 28.46 -5.36
N SER A 175 -11.40 27.53 -4.79
CA SER A 175 -11.94 26.45 -3.93
C SER A 175 -12.52 26.98 -2.61
N ASP A 176 -11.95 28.06 -2.08
CA ASP A 176 -12.38 28.79 -0.89
C ASP A 176 -13.76 29.46 -1.03
N ILE A 177 -14.09 29.96 -2.22
CA ILE A 177 -15.39 30.61 -2.51
C ILE A 177 -16.42 29.65 -3.13
N PHE A 178 -16.09 28.36 -3.24
CA PHE A 178 -16.94 27.37 -3.89
C PHE A 178 -18.34 27.27 -3.26
N GLN A 179 -18.43 27.29 -1.93
CA GLN A 179 -19.72 27.24 -1.23
C GLN A 179 -20.63 28.40 -1.63
N GLN A 180 -20.06 29.61 -1.76
CA GLN A 180 -20.79 30.78 -2.23
C GLN A 180 -21.24 30.61 -3.68
N GLN A 181 -20.35 30.15 -4.57
CA GLN A 181 -20.68 29.93 -5.98
C GLN A 181 -21.78 28.88 -6.17
N LEU A 182 -21.77 27.81 -5.38
CA LEU A 182 -22.83 26.79 -5.41
C LEU A 182 -24.18 27.37 -4.97
N ARG A 183 -24.19 28.19 -3.89
CA ARG A 183 -25.41 28.89 -3.44
C ARG A 183 -25.95 29.84 -4.51
N GLU A 184 -25.08 30.62 -5.15
CA GLU A 184 -25.46 31.54 -6.23
C GLU A 184 -26.00 30.78 -7.45
N GLY A 185 -25.39 29.64 -7.80
CA GLY A 185 -25.87 28.74 -8.85
C GLY A 185 -27.28 28.21 -8.58
N LEU A 186 -27.57 27.81 -7.34
CA LEU A 186 -28.91 27.38 -6.92
C LEU A 186 -29.92 28.54 -6.95
N LYS A 187 -29.55 29.73 -6.46
CA LYS A 187 -30.41 30.93 -6.57
C LYS A 187 -30.76 31.27 -8.01
N LYS A 188 -29.78 31.17 -8.92
CA LYS A 188 -30.01 31.36 -10.35
C LYS A 188 -30.97 30.30 -10.92
N TYR A 189 -30.80 29.03 -10.53
CA TYR A 189 -31.72 27.96 -10.92
C TYR A 189 -33.15 28.23 -10.46
N ILE A 190 -33.35 28.64 -9.20
CA ILE A 190 -34.67 29.03 -8.67
C ILE A 190 -35.25 30.18 -9.51
N ASN A 191 -34.49 31.24 -9.75
CA ASN A 191 -34.95 32.40 -10.52
C ASN A 191 -35.34 32.07 -11.98
N GLU A 192 -34.63 31.13 -12.61
CA GLU A 192 -34.87 30.73 -14.00
C GLU A 192 -36.08 29.80 -14.16
N ASN A 193 -36.50 29.09 -13.10
CA ASN A 193 -37.51 28.03 -13.18
C ASN A 193 -38.73 28.29 -12.27
N THR A 194 -38.85 29.48 -11.65
CA THR A 194 -40.04 29.87 -10.86
C THR A 194 -40.72 31.08 -11.48
N ASP A 195 -42.02 30.96 -11.75
CA ASP A 195 -42.81 32.03 -12.37
C ASP A 195 -43.41 32.99 -11.34
N ASN A 196 -43.75 32.50 -10.15
CA ASN A 196 -44.43 33.30 -9.12
C ASN A 196 -43.46 33.75 -8.01
N LYS A 197 -43.79 34.88 -7.36
CA LYS A 197 -42.91 35.53 -6.39
C LYS A 197 -42.89 34.81 -5.03
N GLU A 198 -44.03 34.23 -4.63
CA GLU A 198 -44.20 33.57 -3.33
C GLU A 198 -43.39 32.27 -3.27
N ASP A 199 -43.46 31.43 -4.30
CA ASP A 199 -42.66 30.20 -4.43
C ASP A 199 -41.17 30.50 -4.49
N ARG A 200 -40.79 31.60 -5.15
CA ARG A 200 -39.38 32.04 -5.20
C ARG A 200 -38.87 32.46 -3.82
N GLU A 201 -39.66 33.20 -3.04
CA GLU A 201 -39.32 33.57 -1.66
C GLU A 201 -39.25 32.31 -0.78
N ASN A 202 -40.26 31.44 -0.83
CA ASN A 202 -40.30 30.17 -0.08
C ASN A 202 -39.08 29.26 -0.37
N LEU A 203 -38.70 29.11 -1.64
CA LEU A 203 -37.53 28.31 -2.02
C LEU A 203 -36.21 28.99 -1.63
N THR A 204 -36.15 30.32 -1.66
CA THR A 204 -34.96 31.05 -1.21
C THR A 204 -34.74 30.89 0.28
N ASP A 205 -35.80 30.95 1.09
CA ASP A 205 -35.74 30.73 2.53
C ASP A 205 -35.29 29.30 2.85
N ARG A 206 -35.86 28.29 2.15
CA ARG A 206 -35.42 26.88 2.27
C ARG A 206 -33.96 26.68 1.85
N LEU A 207 -33.51 27.36 0.80
CA LEU A 207 -32.10 27.31 0.39
C LEU A 207 -31.20 27.84 1.52
N ASP A 208 -31.61 28.91 2.18
CA ASP A 208 -30.84 29.48 3.28
C ASP A 208 -30.83 28.56 4.51
N GLU A 209 -31.92 27.83 4.80
CA GLU A 209 -31.95 26.77 5.82
C GLU A 209 -30.96 25.64 5.52
N ILE A 210 -30.97 25.06 4.31
CA ILE A 210 -30.09 23.93 3.98
C ILE A 210 -28.61 24.32 3.90
N VAL A 211 -28.31 25.59 3.62
CA VAL A 211 -26.93 26.11 3.63
C VAL A 211 -26.39 26.20 5.07
N GLN A 212 -27.26 26.46 6.05
CA GLN A 212 -26.90 26.52 7.47
C GLN A 212 -26.80 25.13 8.13
N ASP A 213 -27.56 24.15 7.65
CA ASP A 213 -27.53 22.77 8.18
C ASP A 213 -26.34 21.96 7.62
N GLU A 214 -25.30 21.72 8.43
CA GLU A 214 -24.11 20.93 8.06
C GLU A 214 -24.40 19.45 7.68
N SER A 215 -25.58 18.93 8.07
CA SER A 215 -26.01 17.59 7.73
C SER A 215 -26.74 17.49 6.38
N SER A 216 -27.04 18.64 5.76
CA SER A 216 -27.85 18.73 4.55
C SER A 216 -27.15 18.14 3.32
N ASN A 217 -27.95 17.86 2.28
CA ASN A 217 -27.43 17.38 0.99
C ASN A 217 -26.51 18.41 0.30
N PHE A 218 -26.65 19.70 0.62
CA PHE A 218 -25.74 20.76 0.17
C PHE A 218 -24.32 20.51 0.68
N HIS A 219 -24.15 20.32 2.00
CA HIS A 219 -22.84 20.03 2.59
C HIS A 219 -22.31 18.63 2.25
N LYS A 220 -23.19 17.65 2.00
CA LYS A 220 -22.77 16.34 1.45
C LYS A 220 -22.16 16.48 0.05
N LEU A 221 -22.73 17.32 -0.83
CA LEU A 221 -22.17 17.59 -2.15
C LEU A 221 -20.83 18.32 -2.06
N ILE A 222 -20.70 19.32 -1.17
CA ILE A 222 -19.44 20.01 -0.93
C ILE A 222 -18.36 19.01 -0.49
N ARG A 223 -18.63 18.16 0.51
CA ARG A 223 -17.71 17.11 0.96
C ARG A 223 -17.32 16.13 -0.16
N LEU A 224 -18.26 15.81 -1.05
CA LEU A 224 -18.01 14.92 -2.18
C LEU A 224 -17.05 15.55 -3.20
N VAL A 225 -17.33 16.80 -3.59
CA VAL A 225 -16.47 17.57 -4.52
C VAL A 225 -15.08 17.73 -3.91
N ASP A 226 -15.03 18.05 -2.62
CA ASP A 226 -13.79 18.21 -1.88
C ASP A 226 -12.94 16.95 -1.96
N LYS A 227 -13.51 15.78 -1.62
CA LYS A 227 -12.76 14.52 -1.47
C LYS A 227 -12.45 13.77 -2.75
N GLU A 228 -13.24 13.92 -3.81
CA GLU A 228 -13.19 12.99 -4.95
C GLU A 228 -12.82 13.67 -6.29
N THR A 229 -12.76 15.00 -6.34
CA THR A 229 -12.49 15.74 -7.59
C THR A 229 -11.05 15.58 -8.07
N LEU A 230 -10.06 15.51 -7.17
CA LEU A 230 -8.67 15.29 -7.55
C LEU A 230 -8.49 13.98 -8.34
N GLY A 231 -9.27 12.95 -8.01
CA GLY A 231 -9.32 11.70 -8.76
C GLY A 231 -9.74 11.90 -10.22
N LYS A 232 -10.75 12.72 -10.47
CA LYS A 232 -11.20 13.07 -11.83
C LYS A 232 -10.16 13.90 -12.58
N LEU A 233 -9.50 14.83 -11.89
CA LEU A 233 -8.41 15.62 -12.48
C LEU A 233 -7.21 14.74 -12.85
N ASN A 234 -6.86 13.77 -12.01
CA ASN A 234 -5.83 12.79 -12.32
C ASN A 234 -6.18 11.96 -13.56
N LYS A 235 -7.46 11.58 -13.73
CA LYS A 235 -7.94 10.89 -14.93
C LYS A 235 -7.79 11.76 -16.18
N GLU A 236 -8.18 13.03 -16.11
CA GLU A 236 -8.00 13.99 -17.21
C GLU A 236 -6.52 14.21 -17.54
N ALA A 237 -5.67 14.35 -16.52
CA ALA A 237 -4.23 14.54 -16.68
C ALA A 237 -3.56 13.37 -17.40
N LYS A 238 -4.05 12.13 -17.23
CA LYS A 238 -3.58 10.98 -18.01
C LYS A 238 -3.80 11.18 -19.51
N ILE A 239 -4.97 11.72 -19.91
CA ILE A 239 -5.26 11.93 -21.35
C ILE A 239 -4.47 13.14 -21.88
N THR A 240 -4.45 14.26 -21.14
CA THR A 240 -3.64 15.45 -21.48
C THR A 240 -2.16 15.11 -21.65
N TYR A 241 -1.61 14.21 -20.83
CA TYR A 241 -0.23 13.77 -20.98
C TYR A 241 0.01 12.95 -22.26
N LEU A 242 -0.93 12.10 -22.70
CA LEU A 242 -0.81 11.44 -24.01
C LEU A 242 -0.86 12.44 -25.17
N GLU A 243 -1.71 13.46 -25.08
CA GLU A 243 -1.79 14.53 -26.07
C GLU A 243 -0.47 15.34 -26.14
N TYR A 244 0.11 15.66 -24.98
CA TYR A 244 1.42 16.30 -24.88
C TYR A 244 2.52 15.46 -25.55
N LEU A 245 2.55 14.16 -25.32
CA LEU A 245 3.49 13.27 -25.99
C LEU A 245 3.25 13.22 -27.49
N LEU A 246 2.00 13.08 -27.93
CA LEU A 246 1.64 13.02 -29.35
C LEU A 246 2.11 14.27 -30.12
N GLU A 247 1.88 15.45 -29.55
CA GLU A 247 2.31 16.74 -30.12
C GLU A 247 3.83 16.76 -30.38
N ASN A 248 4.61 16.36 -29.37
CA ASN A 248 6.06 16.34 -29.47
C ASN A 248 6.61 15.17 -30.31
N ILE A 249 5.89 14.05 -30.40
CA ILE A 249 6.23 12.91 -31.25
C ILE A 249 6.02 13.26 -32.73
N ARG A 250 4.90 13.91 -33.08
CA ARG A 250 4.58 14.28 -34.48
C ARG A 250 5.67 15.13 -35.12
N SER A 251 6.24 16.04 -34.36
CA SER A 251 7.31 16.92 -34.83
C SER A 251 8.65 16.20 -35.08
N ASN A 252 8.83 14.98 -34.54
CA ASN A 252 10.16 14.38 -34.40
C ASN A 252 10.24 12.87 -34.68
N SER A 253 9.17 12.20 -35.13
CA SER A 253 9.15 10.75 -35.38
C SER A 253 8.65 10.43 -36.78
N THR A 254 9.28 9.43 -37.42
CA THR A 254 8.90 8.92 -38.75
C THR A 254 7.96 7.72 -38.70
N ASP A 255 7.68 7.15 -37.51
CA ASP A 255 6.74 6.03 -37.37
C ASP A 255 5.28 6.50 -37.44
N ARG A 256 4.82 6.75 -38.67
CA ARG A 256 3.45 7.21 -38.96
C ARG A 256 2.38 6.28 -38.38
N VAL A 257 2.58 4.97 -38.41
CA VAL A 257 1.59 4.01 -37.94
C VAL A 257 1.47 4.03 -36.42
N GLY A 258 2.60 4.06 -35.70
CA GLY A 258 2.58 4.22 -34.24
C GLY A 258 1.90 5.53 -33.83
N ILE A 259 2.13 6.62 -34.58
CA ILE A 259 1.49 7.91 -34.38
C ILE A 259 -0.04 7.80 -34.52
N ILE A 260 -0.52 7.05 -35.52
CA ILE A 260 -1.96 6.79 -35.71
C ILE A 260 -2.52 5.98 -34.54
N TYR A 261 -1.81 4.97 -34.05
CA TYR A 261 -2.25 4.21 -32.88
C TYR A 261 -2.34 5.04 -31.61
N LEU A 262 -1.39 5.96 -31.40
CA LEU A 262 -1.45 6.89 -30.27
C LEU A 262 -2.65 7.86 -30.40
N GLN A 263 -2.90 8.38 -31.60
CA GLN A 263 -4.06 9.22 -31.87
C GLN A 263 -5.37 8.48 -31.62
N ASP A 264 -5.46 7.23 -32.09
CA ASP A 264 -6.66 6.41 -31.92
C ASP A 264 -6.89 6.06 -30.44
N LEU A 265 -5.83 5.77 -29.68
CA LEU A 265 -5.92 5.59 -28.23
C LEU A 265 -6.49 6.85 -27.55
N ILE A 266 -5.93 8.03 -27.82
CA ILE A 266 -6.40 9.29 -27.24
C ILE A 266 -7.87 9.54 -27.61
N ARG A 267 -8.21 9.39 -28.90
CA ARG A 267 -9.58 9.54 -29.41
C ARG A 267 -10.56 8.62 -28.68
N ARG A 268 -10.20 7.34 -28.50
CA ARG A 268 -11.06 6.35 -27.83
C ARG A 268 -11.21 6.60 -26.34
N LEU A 269 -10.17 7.09 -25.66
CA LEU A 269 -10.27 7.52 -24.27
C LEU A 269 -11.21 8.72 -24.10
N ARG A 270 -11.10 9.73 -24.98
CA ARG A 270 -12.03 10.87 -25.02
C ARG A 270 -13.47 10.42 -25.30
N LEU A 271 -13.66 9.48 -26.23
CA LEU A 271 -14.97 8.92 -26.57
C LEU A 271 -15.63 8.19 -25.38
N ILE A 272 -14.85 7.53 -24.51
CA ILE A 272 -15.37 6.93 -23.28
C ILE A 272 -15.88 8.02 -22.33
N GLU A 273 -15.13 9.11 -22.14
CA GLU A 273 -15.58 10.22 -21.29
C GLU A 273 -16.87 10.86 -21.84
N GLU A 274 -16.96 11.06 -23.15
CA GLU A 274 -18.16 11.54 -23.83
C GLU A 274 -19.34 10.57 -23.65
N TYR A 275 -19.12 9.27 -23.84
CA TYR A 275 -20.14 8.24 -23.71
C TYR A 275 -20.71 8.16 -22.29
N ILE A 276 -19.85 8.16 -21.27
CA ILE A 276 -20.26 8.08 -19.86
C ILE A 276 -20.92 9.38 -19.38
N SER A 277 -20.54 10.52 -19.98
CA SER A 277 -21.02 11.85 -19.61
C SER A 277 -22.23 12.33 -20.41
N ASP A 278 -22.80 11.50 -21.29
CA ASP A 278 -23.89 11.87 -22.20
C ASP A 278 -25.16 12.27 -21.44
N ILE A 279 -25.46 13.56 -21.48
CA ILE A 279 -26.56 14.17 -20.74
C ILE A 279 -27.95 13.81 -21.28
N ASP A 280 -28.04 13.32 -22.52
CA ASP A 280 -29.33 12.96 -23.12
C ASP A 280 -29.75 11.53 -22.71
N LYS A 281 -28.90 10.82 -21.96
CA LYS A 281 -29.16 9.48 -21.44
C LYS A 281 -29.36 9.48 -19.93
N SER A 282 -30.38 8.75 -19.50
CA SER A 282 -30.69 8.49 -18.09
C SER A 282 -29.70 7.49 -17.49
N ASP A 283 -29.65 7.39 -16.16
CA ASP A 283 -28.76 6.42 -15.50
C ASP A 283 -29.17 4.97 -15.81
N GLY A 284 -30.46 4.71 -16.01
CA GLY A 284 -30.99 3.40 -16.39
C GLY A 284 -30.38 2.88 -17.69
N ASP A 285 -30.02 3.78 -18.61
CA ASP A 285 -29.40 3.43 -19.91
C ASP A 285 -27.99 2.84 -19.78
N TYR A 286 -27.38 2.92 -18.59
CA TYR A 286 -26.04 2.41 -18.28
C TYR A 286 -26.06 1.22 -17.31
N GLU A 287 -27.24 0.73 -16.95
CA GLU A 287 -27.37 -0.46 -16.12
C GLU A 287 -27.06 -1.72 -16.92
N VAL A 288 -26.06 -2.46 -16.45
CA VAL A 288 -25.67 -3.77 -16.96
C VAL A 288 -25.62 -4.79 -15.85
N ASN A 289 -25.69 -6.06 -16.22
CA ASN A 289 -25.58 -7.15 -15.27
C ASN A 289 -24.89 -8.37 -15.85
N TYR A 290 -24.15 -9.08 -15.01
CA TYR A 290 -23.49 -10.33 -15.36
C TYR A 290 -23.41 -11.23 -14.13
N ALA A 291 -23.63 -12.52 -14.30
CA ALA A 291 -23.64 -13.50 -13.21
C ALA A 291 -24.46 -13.03 -12.00
N GLY A 292 -25.66 -12.47 -12.23
CA GLY A 292 -26.60 -12.05 -11.18
C GLY A 292 -26.25 -10.75 -10.44
N VAL A 293 -25.17 -10.05 -10.81
CA VAL A 293 -24.77 -8.77 -10.20
C VAL A 293 -25.08 -7.61 -11.16
N ARG A 294 -25.82 -6.61 -10.68
CA ARG A 294 -26.11 -5.36 -11.39
C ARG A 294 -25.14 -4.25 -11.02
N VAL A 295 -24.72 -3.49 -12.03
CA VAL A 295 -23.82 -2.34 -11.87
C VAL A 295 -24.20 -1.26 -12.87
N ASN A 296 -23.85 -0.01 -12.56
CA ASN A 296 -23.98 1.10 -13.49
C ASN A 296 -22.61 1.48 -14.05
N TYR A 297 -22.47 1.60 -15.37
CA TYR A 297 -21.18 1.99 -15.96
C TYR A 297 -20.74 3.40 -15.58
N ARG A 298 -21.65 4.36 -15.36
CA ARG A 298 -21.30 5.71 -14.88
C ARG A 298 -20.63 5.68 -13.52
N ASP A 299 -21.15 4.87 -12.59
CA ASP A 299 -20.56 4.63 -11.28
C ASP A 299 -19.13 4.03 -11.42
N ILE A 300 -18.99 2.97 -12.21
CA ILE A 300 -17.68 2.30 -12.41
C ILE A 300 -16.63 3.26 -12.99
N PHE A 301 -17.01 4.09 -13.97
CA PHE A 301 -16.09 4.96 -14.71
C PHE A 301 -15.92 6.36 -14.11
N SER A 302 -16.65 6.67 -13.03
CA SER A 302 -16.47 7.91 -12.26
C SER A 302 -15.11 7.97 -11.52
N ARG A 303 -14.48 6.82 -11.28
CA ARG A 303 -13.24 6.67 -10.50
C ARG A 303 -11.97 6.91 -11.32
N ALA A 304 -10.92 7.39 -10.66
CA ALA A 304 -9.66 7.80 -11.28
C ALA A 304 -8.83 6.63 -11.87
N GLU A 305 -8.87 5.50 -11.17
CA GLU A 305 -8.09 4.29 -11.44
C GLU A 305 -8.71 3.39 -12.50
N VAL A 306 -9.87 3.77 -13.07
CA VAL A 306 -10.60 2.94 -14.03
C VAL A 306 -9.75 2.60 -15.27
N LEU A 307 -8.90 3.54 -15.70
CA LEU A 307 -8.02 3.38 -16.87
C LEU A 307 -6.78 2.53 -16.59
N ASP A 308 -6.43 2.27 -15.33
CA ASP A 308 -5.16 1.63 -14.95
C ASP A 308 -5.09 0.15 -15.32
N ILE A 309 -6.22 -0.45 -15.72
CA ILE A 309 -6.25 -1.81 -16.26
C ILE A 309 -5.71 -1.88 -17.69
N LEU A 310 -5.60 -0.76 -18.41
CA LEU A 310 -5.08 -0.76 -19.78
C LEU A 310 -3.61 -1.21 -19.84
N PRO A 311 -3.19 -1.85 -20.94
CA PRO A 311 -1.80 -2.25 -21.16
C PRO A 311 -0.89 -1.03 -21.34
N ILE A 312 -1.35 0.01 -22.06
CA ILE A 312 -0.64 1.27 -22.28
C ILE A 312 -1.49 2.42 -21.79
N VAL A 313 -1.08 3.04 -20.69
CA VAL A 313 -1.73 4.22 -20.11
C VAL A 313 -0.75 4.97 -19.21
N PRO A 314 -0.87 6.30 -19.10
CA PRO A 314 -0.14 7.04 -18.08
C PRO A 314 -0.61 6.71 -16.67
N ILE A 315 0.32 6.77 -15.72
CA ILE A 315 0.08 6.59 -14.29
C ILE A 315 0.60 7.85 -13.60
N VAL A 316 -0.27 8.51 -12.85
CA VAL A 316 0.06 9.57 -11.90
C VAL A 316 0.51 8.89 -10.61
N ALA A 317 1.77 9.10 -10.20
CA ALA A 317 2.32 8.44 -9.02
C ALA A 317 3.44 9.26 -8.38
N GLY A 318 3.53 9.18 -7.05
CA GLY A 318 4.50 9.90 -6.24
C GLY A 318 4.08 11.34 -6.04
N TYR A 319 3.45 11.62 -4.91
CA TYR A 319 3.13 12.95 -4.44
C TYR A 319 4.42 13.70 -4.11
N LEU A 320 4.66 14.79 -4.82
CA LEU A 320 5.89 15.59 -4.70
C LEU A 320 5.68 16.83 -3.85
N GLY A 321 4.44 17.24 -3.59
CA GLY A 321 4.12 18.35 -2.71
C GLY A 321 2.81 19.04 -3.04
N GLU A 322 2.50 20.03 -2.20
CA GLU A 322 1.28 20.82 -2.24
C GLU A 322 1.50 22.21 -1.68
N SER A 323 0.76 23.18 -2.24
CA SER A 323 0.71 24.54 -1.74
C SER A 323 -0.66 25.17 -1.89
N THR A 324 -1.00 26.07 -0.97
CA THR A 324 -2.30 26.75 -0.91
C THR A 324 -2.08 28.27 -0.88
N ASP A 325 -2.12 28.93 -2.05
CA ASP A 325 -2.04 30.38 -2.16
C ASP A 325 -3.40 31.01 -1.82
N THR A 326 -3.53 31.50 -0.59
CA THR A 326 -4.76 32.15 -0.09
C THR A 326 -5.05 33.48 -0.77
N HIS A 327 -4.04 34.18 -1.30
CA HIS A 327 -4.22 35.46 -1.99
C HIS A 327 -4.76 35.28 -3.41
N ARG A 328 -4.34 34.22 -4.10
CA ARG A 328 -4.82 33.87 -5.44
C ARG A 328 -5.97 32.87 -5.44
N SER A 329 -6.42 32.44 -4.25
CA SER A 329 -7.37 31.35 -4.06
C SER A 329 -6.97 30.14 -4.91
N GLU A 330 -5.68 29.81 -4.96
CA GLU A 330 -5.11 28.78 -5.85
C GLU A 330 -4.42 27.69 -5.03
N ARG A 331 -4.84 26.45 -5.24
CA ARG A 331 -4.21 25.28 -4.64
C ARG A 331 -3.52 24.43 -5.69
N LYS A 332 -2.31 23.95 -5.39
CA LYS A 332 -1.47 23.18 -6.31
C LYS A 332 -1.16 21.82 -5.74
N PHE A 333 -1.34 20.79 -6.58
CA PHE A 333 -0.93 19.42 -6.31
C PHE A 333 0.16 19.02 -7.30
N ILE A 334 1.27 18.46 -6.81
CA ILE A 334 2.42 18.10 -7.63
C ILE A 334 2.64 16.59 -7.59
N PHE A 335 2.75 15.95 -8.76
CA PHE A 335 2.94 14.51 -8.91
C PHE A 335 4.02 14.15 -9.93
N GLY A 336 4.54 12.92 -9.84
CA GLY A 336 5.28 12.29 -10.92
C GLY A 336 4.38 11.60 -11.96
N LEU A 337 4.86 11.52 -13.21
CA LEU A 337 4.21 10.82 -14.32
C LEU A 337 5.08 9.70 -14.86
N LYS A 338 4.46 8.55 -15.13
CA LYS A 338 5.07 7.45 -15.91
C LYS A 338 4.06 6.84 -16.88
N ILE A 339 4.55 6.01 -17.80
CA ILE A 339 3.71 5.19 -18.68
C ILE A 339 3.83 3.72 -18.29
N LYS A 340 2.68 3.04 -18.21
CA LYS A 340 2.59 1.58 -18.11
C LYS A 340 2.82 0.96 -19.49
N PHE A 341 3.66 -0.07 -19.57
CA PHE A 341 4.10 -0.68 -20.84
C PHE A 341 3.79 -2.17 -20.96
N ASP A 342 2.54 -2.56 -20.68
CA ASP A 342 2.04 -3.94 -20.84
C ASP A 342 2.99 -4.99 -20.24
N ASN A 343 3.53 -4.71 -19.04
CA ASN A 343 4.50 -5.58 -18.40
C ASN A 343 3.80 -6.74 -17.68
N PRO A 344 4.45 -7.91 -17.56
CA PRO A 344 3.96 -9.07 -16.82
C PRO A 344 3.43 -8.80 -15.41
N VAL A 345 2.22 -9.27 -15.11
CA VAL A 345 1.58 -9.22 -13.78
C VAL A 345 2.15 -10.34 -12.91
N GLN A 346 3.17 -10.03 -12.10
CA GLN A 346 3.92 -11.03 -11.31
C GLN A 346 3.07 -11.78 -10.28
N ALA A 347 2.04 -11.16 -9.71
CA ALA A 347 1.24 -11.76 -8.65
C ALA A 347 0.33 -12.93 -9.11
N ARG A 348 0.20 -13.16 -10.43
CA ARG A 348 -0.76 -14.12 -11.00
C ARG A 348 -0.23 -14.77 -12.29
N GLY A 349 0.93 -15.41 -12.22
CA GLY A 349 1.44 -16.26 -13.31
C GLY A 349 2.40 -15.61 -14.30
N GLY A 350 2.48 -14.27 -14.33
CA GLY A 350 3.45 -13.54 -15.16
C GLY A 350 2.99 -13.21 -16.58
N ASP A 351 1.69 -13.28 -16.88
CA ASP A 351 1.12 -12.83 -18.16
C ASP A 351 1.20 -11.31 -18.29
N ASP A 352 1.40 -10.81 -19.52
CA ASP A 352 1.27 -9.39 -19.85
C ASP A 352 -0.14 -8.88 -19.49
N VAL A 353 -0.27 -7.58 -19.20
CA VAL A 353 -1.53 -6.98 -18.73
C VAL A 353 -2.68 -7.21 -19.70
N PHE A 354 -2.41 -7.13 -21.01
CA PHE A 354 -3.41 -7.39 -22.03
C PHE A 354 -3.99 -8.81 -21.90
N GLU A 355 -3.13 -9.83 -21.95
CA GLU A 355 -3.51 -11.24 -21.88
C GLU A 355 -4.16 -11.60 -20.54
N TYR A 356 -3.60 -11.11 -19.44
CA TYR A 356 -4.16 -11.30 -18.11
C TYR A 356 -5.61 -10.83 -18.02
N ASN A 357 -5.93 -9.64 -18.54
CA ASN A 357 -7.31 -9.14 -18.51
C ASN A 357 -8.23 -9.87 -19.50
N LEU A 358 -7.71 -10.38 -20.63
CA LEU A 358 -8.49 -11.25 -21.51
C LEU A 358 -8.84 -12.57 -20.82
N ASN A 359 -7.92 -13.13 -20.03
CA ASN A 359 -8.18 -14.34 -19.25
C ASN A 359 -9.29 -14.12 -18.21
N LEU A 360 -9.31 -12.96 -17.54
CA LEU A 360 -10.39 -12.61 -16.62
C LEU A 360 -11.74 -12.39 -17.32
N LEU A 361 -11.72 -11.90 -18.56
CA LEU A 361 -12.92 -11.69 -19.38
C LEU A 361 -13.48 -13.03 -19.91
N ASN A 362 -12.64 -14.06 -20.05
CA ASN A 362 -12.98 -15.34 -20.63
C ASN A 362 -13.91 -16.19 -19.73
N PRO A 363 -15.16 -16.47 -20.14
CA PRO A 363 -16.07 -17.33 -19.38
C PRO A 363 -15.58 -18.75 -19.15
N ASP A 364 -14.65 -19.20 -19.98
CA ASP A 364 -14.15 -20.57 -19.93
C ASP A 364 -12.87 -20.71 -19.09
N SER A 365 -12.28 -19.62 -18.60
CA SER A 365 -11.06 -19.66 -17.79
C SER A 365 -11.32 -20.20 -16.38
N ASP A 366 -10.32 -20.92 -15.86
CA ASP A 366 -10.39 -21.48 -14.51
C ASP A 366 -10.40 -20.37 -13.45
N GLU A 367 -9.66 -19.27 -13.70
CA GLU A 367 -9.65 -18.10 -12.84
C GLU A 367 -11.05 -17.46 -12.73
N GLN A 368 -11.77 -17.30 -13.84
CA GLN A 368 -13.11 -16.71 -13.80
C GLN A 368 -14.10 -17.63 -13.08
N LYS A 369 -14.07 -18.93 -13.37
CA LYS A 369 -14.94 -19.92 -12.70
C LYS A 369 -14.70 -19.94 -11.20
N THR A 370 -13.43 -19.89 -10.78
CA THR A 370 -13.05 -19.87 -9.36
C THR A 370 -13.54 -18.61 -8.66
N GLU A 371 -13.29 -17.42 -9.23
CA GLU A 371 -13.68 -16.15 -8.62
C GLU A 371 -15.21 -15.93 -8.63
N LEU A 372 -15.95 -16.56 -9.55
CA LEU A 372 -17.43 -16.55 -9.57
C LEU A 372 -18.06 -17.57 -8.62
N ALA A 373 -17.39 -18.69 -8.32
CA ALA A 373 -17.84 -19.66 -7.33
C ALA A 373 -17.70 -19.11 -5.90
N GLU A 374 -16.81 -18.15 -5.68
CA GLU A 374 -16.66 -17.44 -4.41
C GLU A 374 -17.72 -16.32 -4.27
N ASP A 375 -18.86 -16.63 -3.65
CA ASP A 375 -19.98 -15.69 -3.44
C ASP A 375 -19.56 -14.34 -2.82
N PHE A 376 -18.49 -14.33 -2.01
CA PHE A 376 -18.01 -13.15 -1.29
C PHE A 376 -17.28 -12.14 -2.16
N ASN A 377 -16.55 -12.60 -3.18
CA ASN A 377 -15.82 -11.74 -4.11
C ASN A 377 -16.57 -11.52 -5.43
N ARG A 378 -17.66 -12.26 -5.64
CA ARG A 378 -18.47 -12.23 -6.86
C ARG A 378 -18.84 -10.83 -7.33
N GLU A 379 -19.36 -9.96 -6.46
CA GLU A 379 -19.72 -8.59 -6.87
C GLU A 379 -18.50 -7.79 -7.35
N LYS A 380 -17.41 -7.81 -6.57
CA LYS A 380 -16.16 -7.09 -6.88
C LYS A 380 -15.54 -7.62 -8.18
N PHE A 381 -15.58 -8.93 -8.38
CA PHE A 381 -15.08 -9.59 -9.56
C PHE A 381 -15.95 -9.30 -10.79
N VAL A 382 -17.28 -9.38 -10.69
CA VAL A 382 -18.20 -9.02 -11.79
C VAL A 382 -18.03 -7.56 -12.19
N ARG A 383 -17.95 -6.64 -11.21
CA ARG A 383 -17.63 -5.21 -11.48
C ARG A 383 -16.35 -5.08 -12.30
N LYS A 384 -15.32 -5.89 -12.00
CA LYS A 384 -14.06 -5.92 -12.74
C LYS A 384 -14.24 -6.47 -14.17
N VAL A 385 -14.99 -7.56 -14.35
CA VAL A 385 -15.28 -8.15 -15.68
C VAL A 385 -16.03 -7.15 -16.57
N LEU A 386 -17.10 -6.53 -16.06
CA LEU A 386 -17.88 -5.54 -16.80
C LEU A 386 -17.05 -4.29 -17.13
N LYS A 387 -16.20 -3.84 -16.20
CA LYS A 387 -15.23 -2.77 -16.46
C LYS A 387 -14.29 -3.13 -17.62
N ILE A 388 -13.72 -4.34 -17.62
CA ILE A 388 -12.83 -4.82 -18.69
C ILE A 388 -13.62 -4.87 -20.01
N ALA A 389 -14.83 -5.42 -20.01
CA ALA A 389 -15.66 -5.56 -21.20
C ALA A 389 -15.88 -4.21 -21.91
N LEU A 390 -16.34 -3.17 -21.19
CA LEU A 390 -16.53 -1.85 -21.79
C LEU A 390 -15.19 -1.25 -22.25
N LEU A 391 -14.19 -1.23 -21.36
CA LEU A 391 -12.95 -0.52 -21.63
C LEU A 391 -12.17 -1.15 -22.78
N TYR A 392 -12.02 -2.47 -22.79
CA TYR A 392 -11.30 -3.16 -23.86
C TYR A 392 -12.07 -3.09 -25.19
N TYR A 393 -13.40 -3.10 -25.15
CA TYR A 393 -14.18 -2.90 -26.37
C TYR A 393 -13.96 -1.50 -26.95
N PHE A 394 -14.18 -0.45 -26.15
CA PHE A 394 -14.02 0.93 -26.62
C PHE A 394 -12.60 1.22 -27.10
N VAL A 395 -11.58 0.78 -26.36
CA VAL A 395 -10.18 1.09 -26.65
C VAL A 395 -9.61 0.22 -27.77
N PHE A 396 -10.01 -1.04 -27.90
CA PHE A 396 -9.31 -1.98 -28.80
C PHE A 396 -10.17 -2.62 -29.90
N ALA A 397 -11.51 -2.51 -29.88
CA ALA A 397 -12.32 -3.06 -30.97
C ALA A 397 -11.90 -2.44 -32.32
N SER A 398 -11.70 -3.30 -33.31
CA SER A 398 -11.21 -2.93 -34.63
C SER A 398 -11.88 -3.80 -35.69
N ARG A 399 -11.76 -3.38 -36.95
CA ARG A 399 -12.17 -4.12 -38.15
C ARG A 399 -11.00 -4.39 -39.10
N SER A 400 -9.80 -3.97 -38.71
CA SER A 400 -8.61 -3.98 -39.54
C SER A 400 -7.52 -4.81 -38.88
N ASN A 401 -6.99 -5.77 -39.64
CA ASN A 401 -5.91 -6.64 -39.19
C ASN A 401 -4.56 -6.02 -39.59
N PRO A 402 -3.68 -5.65 -38.65
CA PRO A 402 -2.40 -5.03 -38.94
C PRO A 402 -1.40 -5.94 -39.68
N LEU A 403 -1.70 -7.24 -39.76
CA LEU A 403 -0.90 -8.23 -40.49
C LEU A 403 -1.44 -8.52 -41.90
N ALA A 404 -2.54 -7.90 -42.32
CA ALA A 404 -3.10 -8.06 -43.66
C ALA A 404 -2.31 -7.24 -44.69
N ASN A 405 -2.19 -7.76 -45.92
CA ASN A 405 -1.42 -7.12 -47.00
C ASN A 405 -2.01 -5.77 -47.45
N ASP A 406 -3.33 -5.60 -47.32
CA ASP A 406 -4.10 -4.41 -47.67
C ASP A 406 -4.37 -3.50 -46.47
N TYR A 407 -3.68 -3.72 -45.35
CA TYR A 407 -3.89 -2.96 -44.13
C TYR A 407 -3.60 -1.47 -44.32
N ASN A 408 -4.64 -0.64 -44.12
CA ASN A 408 -4.52 0.80 -44.05
C ASN A 408 -4.65 1.28 -42.58
N PRO A 409 -3.56 1.76 -41.95
CA PRO A 409 -3.58 2.28 -40.58
C PRO A 409 -4.60 3.39 -40.35
N GLU A 410 -4.85 4.26 -41.34
CA GLU A 410 -5.80 5.38 -41.23
C GLU A 410 -7.24 4.88 -41.00
N SER A 411 -7.53 3.62 -41.33
CA SER A 411 -8.85 3.01 -41.11
C SER A 411 -9.19 2.81 -39.63
N GLU A 412 -8.19 2.75 -38.74
CA GLU A 412 -8.38 2.61 -37.29
C GLU A 412 -9.09 3.83 -36.69
N GLY A 413 -8.67 5.04 -37.11
CA GLY A 413 -9.24 6.30 -36.63
C GLY A 413 -10.71 6.52 -37.01
N ASN A 414 -11.21 5.77 -37.99
CA ASN A 414 -12.58 5.86 -38.49
C ASN A 414 -13.54 4.86 -37.84
N TYR A 415 -13.05 3.92 -37.03
CA TYR A 415 -13.92 2.96 -36.36
C TYR A 415 -14.66 3.64 -35.19
N GLN A 416 -16.00 3.50 -35.15
CA GLN A 416 -16.86 4.05 -34.12
C GLN A 416 -17.31 2.93 -33.16
N PRO A 417 -16.57 2.69 -32.05
CA PRO A 417 -16.90 1.60 -31.13
C PRO A 417 -18.23 1.84 -30.40
N ARG A 418 -18.60 3.11 -30.17
CA ARG A 418 -19.81 3.50 -29.43
C ARG A 418 -21.09 2.94 -30.06
N GLU A 419 -21.30 3.18 -31.35
CA GLU A 419 -22.51 2.73 -32.06
C GLU A 419 -22.67 1.21 -32.01
N SER A 420 -21.58 0.49 -32.24
CA SER A 420 -21.59 -0.97 -32.22
C SER A 420 -21.76 -1.53 -30.79
N PHE A 421 -21.18 -0.87 -29.78
CA PHE A 421 -21.38 -1.26 -28.39
C PHE A 421 -22.84 -1.08 -27.96
N GLU A 422 -23.43 0.08 -28.26
CA GLU A 422 -24.82 0.40 -27.90
C GLU A 422 -25.84 -0.49 -28.61
N SER A 423 -25.58 -0.87 -29.86
CA SER A 423 -26.53 -1.70 -30.63
C SER A 423 -26.37 -3.20 -30.41
N VAL A 424 -25.18 -3.69 -30.07
CA VAL A 424 -24.88 -5.15 -30.01
C VAL A 424 -24.59 -5.64 -28.59
N VAL A 425 -23.74 -4.92 -27.85
CA VAL A 425 -23.22 -5.38 -26.55
C VAL A 425 -24.15 -4.96 -25.42
N MET A 426 -24.52 -3.69 -25.38
CA MET A 426 -25.32 -3.10 -24.31
C MET A 426 -26.68 -3.82 -24.11
N PRO A 427 -27.48 -4.10 -25.17
CA PRO A 427 -28.79 -4.74 -24.99
C PRO A 427 -28.69 -6.15 -24.39
N VAL A 428 -27.59 -6.87 -24.68
CA VAL A 428 -27.34 -8.20 -24.12
C VAL A 428 -26.92 -8.11 -22.66
N LEU A 429 -26.02 -7.18 -22.32
CA LEU A 429 -25.56 -7.00 -20.94
C LEU A 429 -26.65 -6.41 -20.02
N SER A 430 -27.60 -5.64 -20.55
CA SER A 430 -28.78 -5.18 -19.81
C SER A 430 -29.88 -6.25 -19.71
N GLY A 431 -29.88 -7.24 -20.60
CA GLY A 431 -30.85 -8.34 -20.63
C GLY A 431 -30.65 -9.38 -19.51
N SER A 432 -31.50 -10.42 -19.54
CA SER A 432 -31.52 -11.51 -18.56
C SER A 432 -30.83 -12.81 -19.02
N ASP A 433 -30.42 -12.91 -20.28
CA ASP A 433 -29.83 -14.12 -20.86
C ASP A 433 -28.32 -14.22 -20.59
N GLU A 434 -27.95 -14.99 -19.56
CA GLU A 434 -26.54 -15.19 -19.17
C GLU A 434 -25.71 -15.94 -20.22
N GLU A 435 -26.29 -16.87 -20.97
CA GLU A 435 -25.55 -17.59 -22.01
C GLU A 435 -25.17 -16.65 -23.14
N ARG A 436 -26.11 -15.81 -23.57
CA ARG A 436 -25.85 -14.78 -24.59
C ARG A 436 -24.83 -13.74 -24.12
N LYS A 437 -24.81 -13.41 -22.82
CA LYS A 437 -23.75 -12.55 -22.25
C LYS A 437 -22.39 -13.22 -22.35
N GLN A 438 -22.26 -14.49 -21.96
CA GLN A 438 -21.02 -15.23 -22.12
C GLN A 438 -20.58 -15.29 -23.59
N GLN A 439 -21.52 -15.47 -24.53
CA GLN A 439 -21.22 -15.43 -25.97
C GLN A 439 -20.70 -14.06 -26.42
N ILE A 440 -21.26 -12.96 -25.93
CA ILE A 440 -20.74 -11.61 -26.18
C ILE A 440 -19.31 -11.47 -25.65
N LEU A 441 -19.03 -11.89 -24.40
CA LEU A 441 -17.68 -11.82 -23.83
C LEU A 441 -16.67 -12.63 -24.66
N ARG A 442 -17.03 -13.86 -25.08
CA ARG A 442 -16.22 -14.67 -26.01
C ARG A 442 -16.03 -13.98 -27.36
N GLY A 443 -17.07 -13.30 -27.86
CA GLY A 443 -17.04 -12.54 -29.11
C GLY A 443 -16.05 -11.38 -29.07
N ILE A 444 -16.02 -10.64 -27.95
CA ILE A 444 -15.04 -9.57 -27.73
C ILE A 444 -13.61 -10.15 -27.82
N ILE A 445 -13.32 -11.19 -27.05
CA ILE A 445 -12.00 -11.84 -27.05
C ILE A 445 -11.60 -12.31 -28.45
N ARG A 446 -12.53 -12.98 -29.15
CA ARG A 446 -12.31 -13.46 -30.52
C ARG A 446 -11.97 -12.32 -31.47
N GLY A 447 -12.71 -11.21 -31.40
CA GLY A 447 -12.44 -10.04 -32.23
C GLY A 447 -11.06 -9.44 -31.97
N LEU A 448 -10.69 -9.26 -30.69
CA LEU A 448 -9.38 -8.72 -30.32
C LEU A 448 -8.22 -9.61 -30.81
N ASN A 449 -8.38 -10.93 -30.76
CA ASN A 449 -7.40 -11.88 -31.29
C ASN A 449 -7.37 -11.89 -32.82
N GLN A 450 -8.53 -11.92 -33.47
CA GLN A 450 -8.66 -11.92 -34.94
C GLN A 450 -7.99 -10.70 -35.58
N TYR A 451 -8.10 -9.53 -34.95
CA TYR A 451 -7.52 -8.28 -35.44
C TYR A 451 -6.14 -7.98 -34.86
N ASN A 452 -5.47 -8.98 -34.26
CA ASN A 452 -4.08 -8.92 -33.77
C ASN A 452 -3.78 -7.66 -32.95
N ILE A 453 -4.64 -7.33 -32.00
CA ILE A 453 -4.53 -6.10 -31.19
C ILE A 453 -3.20 -6.02 -30.43
N LYS A 454 -2.66 -7.16 -29.98
CA LYS A 454 -1.35 -7.22 -29.33
C LYS A 454 -0.23 -6.62 -30.20
N VAL A 455 -0.26 -6.83 -31.52
CA VAL A 455 0.70 -6.22 -32.46
C VAL A 455 0.62 -4.68 -32.45
N LYS A 456 -0.60 -4.13 -32.33
CA LYS A 456 -0.82 -2.67 -32.25
C LYS A 456 -0.30 -2.12 -30.94
N ILE A 457 -0.57 -2.81 -29.83
CA ILE A 457 -0.06 -2.48 -28.48
C ILE A 457 1.47 -2.47 -28.50
N ASP A 458 2.10 -3.52 -29.01
CA ASP A 458 3.56 -3.63 -29.02
C ASP A 458 4.23 -2.54 -29.87
N ARG A 459 3.63 -2.17 -31.02
CA ARG A 459 4.13 -1.05 -31.84
C ARG A 459 3.98 0.30 -31.13
N LEU A 460 2.84 0.53 -30.47
CA LEU A 460 2.62 1.75 -29.68
C LEU A 460 3.61 1.83 -28.51
N LYS A 461 3.86 0.70 -27.83
CA LYS A 461 4.88 0.58 -26.76
C LYS A 461 6.26 0.96 -27.28
N GLN A 462 6.65 0.46 -28.46
CA GLN A 462 7.95 0.78 -29.08
C GLN A 462 8.07 2.27 -29.43
N LEU A 463 7.03 2.87 -30.04
CA LEU A 463 7.02 4.31 -30.34
C LEU A 463 7.24 5.16 -29.08
N LEU A 464 6.45 4.91 -28.04
CA LEU A 464 6.49 5.67 -26.80
C LEU A 464 7.82 5.51 -26.07
N LYS A 465 8.37 4.28 -25.99
CA LYS A 465 9.69 4.04 -25.41
C LYS A 465 10.78 4.78 -26.19
N GLY A 466 10.81 4.63 -27.51
CA GLY A 466 11.80 5.27 -28.37
C GLY A 466 11.74 6.80 -28.33
N PHE A 467 10.57 7.38 -28.09
CA PHE A 467 10.43 8.82 -27.86
C PHE A 467 10.91 9.23 -26.46
N LEU A 468 10.52 8.49 -25.42
CA LEU A 468 10.86 8.82 -24.04
C LEU A 468 12.35 8.65 -23.71
N ASP A 469 13.07 7.80 -24.45
CA ASP A 469 14.51 7.61 -24.36
C ASP A 469 15.34 8.78 -24.91
N ARG A 470 14.71 9.79 -25.51
CA ARG A 470 15.42 10.94 -26.08
C ARG A 470 15.95 11.89 -25.00
N GLU A 471 17.15 12.40 -25.24
CA GLU A 471 17.80 13.40 -24.38
C GLU A 471 17.18 14.80 -24.52
N THR A 472 16.45 15.08 -25.61
CA THR A 472 15.77 16.37 -25.82
C THR A 472 14.84 16.69 -24.66
N ILE A 473 14.99 17.91 -24.12
CA ILE A 473 14.12 18.45 -23.07
C ILE A 473 12.88 19.02 -23.74
N LEU A 474 11.71 18.57 -23.31
CA LEU A 474 10.44 19.03 -23.86
C LEU A 474 10.02 20.35 -23.20
N PRO A 475 9.39 21.28 -23.96
CA PRO A 475 8.85 22.50 -23.37
C PRO A 475 7.69 22.17 -22.43
N PRO A 476 7.47 22.97 -21.36
CA PRO A 476 6.32 22.81 -20.50
C PRO A 476 5.02 23.09 -21.26
N ARG A 477 3.94 22.37 -20.93
CA ARG A 477 2.59 22.59 -21.47
C ARG A 477 1.62 22.82 -20.32
N THR A 478 0.85 23.90 -20.37
CA THR A 478 -0.26 24.17 -19.45
C THR A 478 -1.57 24.14 -20.20
N GLU A 479 -2.55 23.43 -19.65
CA GLU A 479 -3.87 23.27 -20.23
C GLU A 479 -4.97 23.62 -19.22
N SER A 480 -5.84 24.55 -19.59
CA SER A 480 -6.95 25.00 -18.74
C SER A 480 -8.20 24.12 -18.92
N ARG A 481 -8.82 23.79 -17.79
CA ARG A 481 -10.02 22.96 -17.64
C ARG A 481 -10.96 23.56 -16.59
N HIS A 482 -12.22 23.16 -16.61
CA HIS A 482 -13.19 23.49 -15.57
C HIS A 482 -13.74 22.21 -14.94
N ILE A 483 -13.83 22.17 -13.61
CA ILE A 483 -14.67 21.20 -12.90
C ILE A 483 -16.09 21.75 -12.92
N ASN A 484 -17.03 20.98 -13.45
CA ASN A 484 -18.42 21.37 -13.61
C ASN A 484 -19.32 20.50 -12.74
N ILE A 485 -20.21 21.12 -11.97
CA ILE A 485 -21.35 20.44 -11.35
C ILE A 485 -22.55 20.59 -12.27
N LYS A 486 -23.01 19.48 -12.85
CA LYS A 486 -24.13 19.48 -13.79
C LYS A 486 -25.47 19.72 -13.08
N ARG A 487 -26.40 20.44 -13.73
CA ARG A 487 -27.78 20.66 -13.27
C ARG A 487 -28.56 19.36 -13.02
N GLY A 488 -28.19 18.26 -13.66
CA GLY A 488 -28.87 16.96 -13.49
C GLY A 488 -28.81 16.35 -12.09
N ILE A 489 -28.03 16.93 -11.16
CA ILE A 489 -28.06 16.56 -9.74
C ILE A 489 -29.25 17.17 -8.98
N LEU A 490 -29.93 18.15 -9.59
CA LEU A 490 -31.08 18.85 -9.00
C LEU A 490 -32.38 18.13 -9.32
N GLU A 491 -33.30 18.17 -8.37
CA GLU A 491 -34.69 17.79 -8.58
C GLU A 491 -35.39 18.85 -9.44
N GLN A 492 -36.52 18.48 -10.05
CA GLN A 492 -37.35 19.46 -10.74
C GLN A 492 -37.93 20.47 -9.74
N ILE A 493 -38.17 21.70 -10.21
CA ILE A 493 -38.60 22.79 -9.32
C ILE A 493 -39.96 22.51 -8.66
N ASP A 494 -40.89 21.87 -9.39
CA ASP A 494 -42.21 21.49 -8.88
C ASP A 494 -42.12 20.43 -7.78
N ASP A 495 -41.21 19.46 -7.94
CA ASP A 495 -40.92 18.44 -6.94
C ASP A 495 -40.20 19.04 -5.73
N THR A 496 -39.33 20.04 -5.95
CA THR A 496 -38.64 20.78 -4.89
C THR A 496 -39.63 21.58 -4.03
N LEU A 497 -40.64 22.20 -4.64
CA LEU A 497 -41.71 22.91 -3.91
C LEU A 497 -42.48 21.96 -2.99
N THR A 498 -42.79 20.77 -3.49
CA THR A 498 -43.57 19.75 -2.77
C THR A 498 -42.77 19.06 -1.67
N THR A 499 -41.54 18.66 -1.96
CA THR A 499 -40.72 17.82 -1.07
C THR A 499 -39.75 18.62 -0.20
N GLY A 500 -39.44 19.85 -0.59
CA GLY A 500 -38.39 20.68 0.03
C GLY A 500 -36.96 20.24 -0.30
N LYS A 501 -36.76 19.26 -1.17
CA LYS A 501 -35.43 18.75 -1.53
C LYS A 501 -34.95 19.34 -2.86
N PHE A 502 -33.82 20.04 -2.84
CA PHE A 502 -33.20 20.61 -4.04
C PHE A 502 -32.40 19.60 -4.88
N PHE A 503 -31.94 18.52 -4.26
CA PHE A 503 -31.04 17.57 -4.87
C PHE A 503 -31.65 16.19 -4.93
N ASN A 504 -31.26 15.42 -5.94
CA ASN A 504 -31.71 14.05 -6.12
C ASN A 504 -31.43 13.21 -4.88
N ASP A 505 -32.36 12.30 -4.57
CA ASP A 505 -32.27 11.32 -3.47
C ASP A 505 -30.97 10.48 -3.48
N ILE A 506 -30.25 10.45 -4.61
CA ILE A 506 -28.93 9.81 -4.75
C ILE A 506 -27.93 10.36 -3.72
N LEU A 507 -27.91 11.67 -3.46
CA LEU A 507 -27.02 12.26 -2.45
C LEU A 507 -27.34 11.81 -1.02
N GLU A 508 -28.59 11.42 -0.76
CA GLU A 508 -29.01 10.94 0.56
C GLU A 508 -28.69 9.45 0.73
N ARG A 509 -28.95 8.63 -0.31
CA ARG A 509 -28.77 7.17 -0.26
C ARG A 509 -27.33 6.73 -0.49
N ASN A 510 -26.64 7.34 -1.45
CA ASN A 510 -25.27 6.99 -1.83
C ASN A 510 -24.53 8.19 -2.46
N PRO A 511 -23.95 9.09 -1.65
CA PRO A 511 -23.26 10.28 -2.15
C PRO A 511 -22.23 10.00 -3.25
N LYS A 512 -21.54 8.84 -3.22
CA LYS A 512 -20.52 8.50 -4.21
C LYS A 512 -21.07 8.31 -5.62
N GLN A 513 -22.33 7.90 -5.76
CA GLN A 513 -22.95 7.81 -7.09
C GLN A 513 -23.13 9.18 -7.73
N ALA A 514 -23.25 10.26 -6.94
CA ALA A 514 -23.35 11.61 -7.46
C ALA A 514 -22.06 12.11 -8.14
N LEU A 515 -20.94 11.38 -8.04
CA LEU A 515 -19.71 11.68 -8.79
C LEU A 515 -19.94 11.71 -10.29
N GLN A 516 -20.95 11.03 -10.82
CA GLN A 516 -21.29 11.10 -12.24
C GLN A 516 -21.72 12.51 -12.72
N TYR A 517 -22.18 13.37 -11.82
CA TYR A 517 -22.60 14.74 -12.13
C TYR A 517 -21.47 15.77 -12.01
N ILE A 518 -20.30 15.36 -11.54
CA ILE A 518 -19.08 16.18 -11.48
C ILE A 518 -18.22 15.82 -12.69
N THR A 519 -18.02 16.74 -13.62
CA THR A 519 -17.21 16.49 -14.84
C THR A 519 -16.03 17.45 -14.93
N VAL A 520 -15.00 17.04 -15.66
CA VAL A 520 -13.85 17.88 -15.99
C VAL A 520 -13.91 18.13 -17.49
N GLU A 521 -14.13 19.37 -17.89
CA GLU A 521 -14.38 19.76 -19.28
C GLU A 521 -13.43 20.89 -19.72
N ASN A 522 -13.40 21.17 -21.02
CA ASN A 522 -12.67 22.31 -21.56
C ASN A 522 -13.11 23.62 -20.89
N ALA A 523 -12.17 24.55 -20.71
CA ALA A 523 -12.40 25.86 -20.07
C ALA A 523 -13.35 26.75 -20.89
N ARG A 524 -14.66 26.47 -20.79
CA ARG A 524 -15.75 27.21 -21.40
C ARG A 524 -16.88 27.36 -20.39
N VAL A 525 -17.66 28.44 -20.53
CA VAL A 525 -18.88 28.63 -19.73
C VAL A 525 -19.89 27.56 -20.15
N ASN A 526 -20.32 26.73 -19.19
CA ASN A 526 -21.31 25.70 -19.45
C ASN A 526 -22.67 26.17 -18.89
N PRO A 527 -23.66 26.52 -19.75
CA PRO A 527 -24.97 27.00 -19.28
C PRO A 527 -25.76 25.94 -18.51
N ARG A 528 -25.38 24.65 -18.64
CA ARG A 528 -25.99 23.51 -17.95
C ARG A 528 -25.25 23.12 -16.67
N ALA A 529 -24.23 23.88 -16.26
CA ALA A 529 -23.59 23.74 -14.96
C ALA A 529 -24.24 24.66 -13.92
N ILE A 530 -24.27 24.20 -12.66
CA ILE A 530 -24.68 24.98 -11.49
C ILE A 530 -23.49 25.82 -11.00
N CYS A 531 -22.32 25.22 -10.99
CA CYS A 531 -21.07 25.80 -10.50
C CYS A 531 -19.90 25.28 -11.35
N GLN A 532 -18.87 26.11 -11.52
CA GLN A 532 -17.65 25.78 -12.26
C GLN A 532 -16.41 26.23 -11.48
N LEU A 533 -15.43 25.34 -11.30
CA LEU A 533 -14.13 25.68 -10.71
C LEU A 533 -13.03 25.67 -11.77
N PRO A 534 -12.23 26.75 -11.91
CA PRO A 534 -11.10 26.76 -12.84
C PRO A 534 -9.95 25.86 -12.41
N VAL A 535 -9.37 25.15 -13.36
CA VAL A 535 -8.22 24.27 -13.15
C VAL A 535 -7.18 24.44 -14.25
N ASN A 536 -5.90 24.39 -13.89
CA ASN A 536 -4.79 24.26 -14.83
C ASN A 536 -4.06 22.94 -14.62
N ILE A 537 -3.79 22.22 -15.71
CA ILE A 537 -2.98 21.01 -15.74
C ILE A 537 -1.67 21.35 -16.45
N THR A 538 -0.56 21.34 -15.72
CA THR A 538 0.77 21.66 -16.24
C THR A 538 1.66 20.42 -16.24
N ILE A 539 2.32 20.15 -17.37
CA ILE A 539 3.28 19.06 -17.54
C ILE A 539 4.65 19.64 -17.86
N GLU A 540 5.68 19.15 -17.16
CA GLU A 540 7.06 19.62 -17.27
C GLU A 540 8.04 18.45 -17.43
N ASP A 541 9.07 18.64 -18.24
CA ASP A 541 10.18 17.69 -18.43
C ASP A 541 11.41 18.14 -17.64
N ILE A 542 11.57 17.57 -16.45
CA ILE A 542 12.60 17.91 -15.47
C ILE A 542 13.82 16.98 -15.65
N ARG A 543 15.02 17.57 -15.65
CA ARG A 543 16.29 16.84 -15.82
C ARG A 543 17.21 17.02 -14.64
N TYR A 544 17.85 15.93 -14.25
CA TYR A 544 18.86 15.93 -13.19
C TYR A 544 20.24 15.65 -13.76
N PHE A 545 21.19 16.50 -13.41
CA PHE A 545 22.57 16.50 -13.87
C PHE A 545 23.52 16.12 -12.72
N PRO A 546 24.64 15.42 -13.01
CA PRO A 546 25.66 15.15 -12.02
C PRO A 546 26.33 16.42 -11.52
N THR A 547 26.81 16.37 -10.29
CA THR A 547 27.73 17.35 -9.71
C THR A 547 29.07 16.68 -9.37
N ASP A 548 30.07 17.47 -9.01
CA ASP A 548 31.37 16.96 -8.52
C ASP A 548 31.31 16.44 -7.06
N GLU A 549 30.19 16.66 -6.36
CA GLU A 549 30.02 16.26 -4.96
C GLU A 549 29.81 14.73 -4.87
N ARG A 550 30.83 14.05 -4.34
CA ARG A 550 30.88 12.60 -4.12
C ARG A 550 31.30 12.30 -2.69
N GLN A 551 30.63 11.32 -2.09
CA GLN A 551 30.97 10.83 -0.77
C GLN A 551 31.18 9.33 -0.78
N SER A 552 32.21 8.88 -0.05
CA SER A 552 32.56 7.47 0.07
C SER A 552 32.57 7.07 1.54
N PHE A 553 32.17 5.83 1.80
CA PHE A 553 32.14 5.29 3.14
C PHE A 553 32.29 3.77 3.13
N SER A 554 32.64 3.24 4.30
CA SER A 554 32.69 1.80 4.57
C SER A 554 31.54 1.36 5.46
N MET A 555 31.18 0.09 5.36
CA MET A 555 30.13 -0.56 6.13
C MET A 555 30.58 -1.96 6.56
N GLU A 556 30.34 -2.30 7.82
CA GLU A 556 30.55 -3.65 8.36
C GLU A 556 29.46 -4.05 9.34
N TYR A 557 29.23 -5.36 9.48
CA TYR A 557 28.29 -5.89 10.48
C TYR A 557 28.90 -5.83 11.89
N ASN A 558 28.11 -5.40 12.87
CA ASN A 558 28.45 -5.50 14.28
C ASN A 558 27.64 -6.63 14.94
N ILE A 559 28.20 -7.85 14.90
CA ILE A 559 27.54 -9.09 15.39
C ILE A 559 28.12 -9.63 16.69
N LYS A 560 29.14 -8.97 17.26
CA LYS A 560 29.81 -9.45 18.47
C LYS A 560 28.83 -9.40 19.65
N GLY A 561 28.75 -10.48 20.41
CA GLY A 561 27.84 -10.57 21.57
C GLY A 561 26.37 -10.81 21.21
N ILE A 562 26.04 -10.96 19.92
CA ILE A 562 24.70 -11.38 19.49
C ILE A 562 24.64 -12.91 19.49
N ASN A 563 23.69 -13.47 20.21
CA ASN A 563 23.38 -14.89 20.22
C ASN A 563 22.22 -15.17 19.28
N ALA A 564 22.12 -16.39 18.73
CA ALA A 564 21.06 -16.73 17.80
C ALA A 564 20.36 -18.05 18.11
N LEU A 565 19.03 -18.04 17.98
CA LEU A 565 18.14 -19.22 18.04
C LEU A 565 17.56 -19.47 16.64
N PRO A 566 18.12 -20.39 15.84
CA PRO A 566 17.62 -20.65 14.50
C PRO A 566 16.26 -21.35 14.52
N VAL A 567 15.35 -20.89 13.66
CA VAL A 567 14.00 -21.47 13.49
C VAL A 567 13.80 -21.86 12.02
N LEU A 568 13.28 -23.06 11.77
CA LEU A 568 12.96 -23.57 10.44
C LEU A 568 11.47 -23.94 10.35
N LEU A 569 10.77 -23.37 9.38
CA LEU A 569 9.44 -23.83 8.96
C LEU A 569 9.62 -24.67 7.70
N THR A 570 9.21 -25.94 7.74
CA THR A 570 9.43 -26.87 6.61
C THR A 570 8.19 -27.71 6.32
N PRO A 571 7.82 -27.87 5.04
CA PRO A 571 6.85 -28.87 4.62
C PRO A 571 7.28 -30.30 4.99
N ARG A 572 6.31 -31.19 5.09
CA ARG A 572 6.49 -32.65 5.26
C ARG A 572 6.82 -33.40 3.96
N GLY A 573 6.76 -32.74 2.81
CA GLY A 573 7.04 -33.35 1.51
C GLY A 573 8.45 -33.91 1.39
N ALA A 574 8.62 -34.85 0.45
CA ALA A 574 9.88 -35.59 0.26
C ALA A 574 11.06 -34.66 -0.06
N ILE A 575 10.85 -33.67 -0.94
CA ILE A 575 11.89 -32.70 -1.35
C ILE A 575 12.35 -31.88 -0.14
N SER A 576 11.40 -31.42 0.69
CA SER A 576 11.71 -30.70 1.93
C SER A 576 12.47 -31.58 2.92
N LYS A 577 12.07 -32.85 3.08
CA LYS A 577 12.75 -33.80 3.96
C LYS A 577 14.21 -34.03 3.56
N ASP A 578 14.48 -34.22 2.27
CA ASP A 578 15.83 -34.41 1.75
C ASP A 578 16.68 -33.14 1.91
N THR A 579 16.08 -31.99 1.62
CA THR A 579 16.73 -30.68 1.78
C THR A 579 17.07 -30.40 3.25
N TYR A 580 16.13 -30.68 4.16
CA TYR A 580 16.31 -30.58 5.60
C TYR A 580 17.47 -31.45 6.08
N ALA A 581 17.48 -32.75 5.71
CA ALA A 581 18.53 -33.68 6.10
C ALA A 581 19.91 -33.26 5.60
N LYS A 582 19.99 -32.68 4.40
CA LYS A 582 21.25 -32.26 3.77
C LYS A 582 21.81 -30.95 4.32
N HIS A 583 20.95 -29.96 4.58
CA HIS A 583 21.39 -28.57 4.83
C HIS A 583 21.16 -28.07 6.26
N PHE A 584 20.30 -28.73 7.03
CA PHE A 584 19.85 -28.25 8.35
C PHE A 584 20.16 -29.24 9.48
N ASN A 585 21.23 -30.02 9.36
CA ASN A 585 21.74 -30.84 10.45
C ASN A 585 22.54 -29.98 11.46
N THR A 586 21.84 -29.09 12.16
CA THR A 586 22.40 -28.12 13.11
C THR A 586 21.49 -28.00 14.34
N LYS A 587 21.86 -27.12 15.28
CA LYS A 587 21.01 -26.70 16.39
C LYS A 587 19.89 -25.78 15.91
N LEU A 588 18.63 -26.17 16.06
CA LEU A 588 17.48 -25.33 15.68
C LEU A 588 16.13 -25.81 16.24
N VAL A 589 15.13 -24.92 16.16
CA VAL A 589 13.71 -25.23 16.36
C VAL A 589 13.04 -25.47 15.00
N VAL A 590 12.26 -26.54 14.86
CA VAL A 590 11.64 -26.96 13.60
C VAL A 590 10.12 -26.98 13.73
N PHE A 591 9.42 -26.17 12.94
CA PHE A 591 7.99 -26.26 12.72
C PHE A 591 7.71 -27.05 11.44
N ARG A 592 6.98 -28.17 11.55
CA ARG A 592 6.55 -28.95 10.39
C ARG A 592 5.11 -28.63 10.04
N TYR A 593 4.82 -28.57 8.74
CA TYR A 593 3.46 -28.38 8.25
C TYR A 593 3.17 -29.19 6.98
N GLU A 594 1.91 -29.46 6.72
CA GLU A 594 1.45 -30.12 5.51
C GLU A 594 1.10 -29.06 4.43
N ASN A 595 1.74 -29.19 3.27
CA ASN A 595 1.66 -28.18 2.23
C ASN A 595 0.32 -28.22 1.47
N GLN A 596 -0.39 -29.35 1.52
CA GLN A 596 -1.63 -29.56 0.81
C GLN A 596 -2.89 -29.03 1.55
N ARG A 597 -2.79 -28.68 2.83
CA ARG A 597 -3.95 -28.35 3.69
C ARG A 597 -4.86 -27.27 3.13
N LEU A 598 -4.28 -26.20 2.59
CA LEU A 598 -5.03 -25.00 2.18
C LEU A 598 -5.23 -24.92 0.65
N LYS A 599 -5.06 -26.02 -0.09
CA LYS A 599 -5.33 -26.03 -1.52
C LYS A 599 -6.83 -25.91 -1.81
N SER A 600 -7.16 -25.23 -2.92
CA SER A 600 -8.55 -25.10 -3.37
C SER A 600 -9.18 -26.42 -3.80
N ASP A 601 -8.37 -27.33 -4.36
CA ASP A 601 -8.78 -28.69 -4.73
C ASP A 601 -8.22 -29.70 -3.71
N GLY A 602 -9.12 -30.47 -3.10
CA GLY A 602 -8.79 -31.50 -2.11
C GLY A 602 -8.26 -30.99 -0.75
N GLY A 603 -8.24 -29.68 -0.50
CA GLY A 603 -7.87 -29.09 0.79
C GLY A 603 -9.05 -28.84 1.73
N LEU A 604 -8.78 -28.12 2.82
CA LEU A 604 -9.79 -27.75 3.82
C LEU A 604 -10.80 -26.75 3.22
N PRO A 605 -12.12 -26.91 3.48
CA PRO A 605 -13.10 -25.89 3.12
C PRO A 605 -12.88 -24.58 3.90
N PRO A 606 -13.49 -23.46 3.49
CA PRO A 606 -13.14 -22.12 4.00
C PRO A 606 -13.23 -21.96 5.53
N ALA A 607 -14.26 -22.54 6.17
CA ALA A 607 -14.46 -22.43 7.61
C ALA A 607 -13.39 -23.20 8.39
N GLU A 608 -13.11 -24.43 7.98
CA GLU A 608 -12.07 -25.29 8.54
C GLU A 608 -10.68 -24.71 8.27
N ALA A 609 -10.47 -24.09 7.10
CA ALA A 609 -9.25 -23.38 6.75
C ALA A 609 -9.01 -22.16 7.66
N PHE A 610 -10.06 -21.42 8.05
CA PHE A 610 -9.95 -20.36 9.05
C PHE A 610 -9.51 -20.93 10.41
N VAL A 611 -10.19 -21.98 10.88
CA VAL A 611 -9.88 -22.65 12.15
C VAL A 611 -8.43 -23.16 12.18
N TYR A 612 -7.97 -23.79 11.09
CA TYR A 612 -6.60 -24.23 10.93
C TYR A 612 -5.61 -23.06 11.01
N LYS A 613 -5.84 -21.97 10.25
CA LYS A 613 -4.97 -20.79 10.26
C LYS A 613 -4.92 -20.12 11.64
N PHE A 614 -6.07 -19.98 12.29
CA PHE A 614 -6.19 -19.43 13.64
C PHE A 614 -5.39 -20.24 14.66
N THR A 615 -5.55 -21.57 14.63
CA THR A 615 -4.85 -22.47 15.55
C THR A 615 -3.34 -22.45 15.30
N MET A 616 -2.91 -22.52 14.04
CA MET A 616 -1.50 -22.40 13.67
C MET A 616 -0.89 -21.07 14.12
N LEU A 617 -1.62 -19.96 13.95
CA LEU A 617 -1.21 -18.62 14.36
C LEU A 617 -0.96 -18.54 15.87
N LEU A 618 -1.96 -18.95 16.66
CA LEU A 618 -1.91 -18.88 18.13
C LEU A 618 -0.79 -19.76 18.69
N LEU A 619 -0.76 -21.03 18.30
CA LEU A 619 0.19 -21.99 18.86
C LEU A 619 1.63 -21.69 18.42
N SER A 620 1.85 -21.23 17.18
CA SER A 620 3.19 -20.81 16.73
C SER A 620 3.73 -19.67 17.58
N TYR A 621 2.90 -18.65 17.84
CA TYR A 621 3.28 -17.51 18.65
C TYR A 621 3.63 -17.93 20.09
N MET A 622 2.74 -18.68 20.75
CA MET A 622 2.94 -19.13 22.12
C MET A 622 4.17 -20.02 22.27
N CYS A 623 4.38 -20.98 21.36
CA CYS A 623 5.56 -21.85 21.40
C CYS A 623 6.85 -21.01 21.33
N LEU A 624 6.94 -20.05 20.41
CA LEU A 624 8.11 -19.19 20.28
C LEU A 624 8.30 -18.24 21.47
N LYS A 625 7.21 -17.72 22.02
CA LYS A 625 7.25 -16.88 23.23
C LYS A 625 7.81 -17.65 24.42
N ILE A 626 7.28 -18.86 24.69
CA ILE A 626 7.77 -19.76 25.75
C ILE A 626 9.27 -20.06 25.56
N LEU A 627 9.70 -20.36 24.33
CA LEU A 627 11.11 -20.66 24.07
C LEU A 627 12.03 -19.44 24.21
N ALA A 628 11.53 -18.22 24.02
CA ALA A 628 12.36 -17.02 24.07
C ALA A 628 12.31 -16.31 25.44
N GLU A 629 11.34 -16.65 26.30
CA GLU A 629 10.91 -15.92 27.50
C GLU A 629 12.04 -15.37 28.37
N ASN A 630 13.04 -16.20 28.66
CA ASN A 630 14.16 -15.92 29.58
C ASN A 630 15.37 -15.26 28.92
N TRP A 631 15.26 -14.84 27.66
CA TRP A 631 16.35 -14.22 26.92
C TRP A 631 16.19 -12.71 26.80
N GLY A 632 17.31 -12.00 26.64
CA GLY A 632 17.36 -10.55 26.49
C GLY A 632 17.44 -10.08 25.04
N LYS A 633 17.56 -8.75 24.86
CA LYS A 633 17.64 -8.06 23.55
C LYS A 633 18.79 -8.52 22.64
N ASN A 634 19.80 -9.20 23.19
CA ASN A 634 20.95 -9.73 22.44
C ASN A 634 20.66 -11.05 21.71
N LEU A 635 19.43 -11.58 21.81
CA LEU A 635 18.99 -12.74 21.05
C LEU A 635 18.50 -12.33 19.64
N PHE A 636 19.02 -13.00 18.62
CA PHE A 636 18.54 -12.96 17.25
C PHE A 636 17.83 -14.26 16.87
N ILE A 637 16.62 -14.16 16.34
CA ILE A 637 15.81 -15.32 15.91
C ILE A 637 15.70 -15.29 14.37
N PRO A 638 16.64 -15.92 13.63
CA PRO A 638 16.50 -16.08 12.20
C PRO A 638 15.48 -17.19 11.88
N MET A 639 14.41 -16.83 11.18
CA MET A 639 13.38 -17.78 10.72
C MET A 639 13.55 -18.09 9.23
N VAL A 640 13.90 -19.33 8.91
CA VAL A 640 13.98 -19.82 7.53
C VAL A 640 12.74 -20.62 7.19
N ARG A 641 12.21 -20.44 5.97
CA ARG A 641 11.09 -21.22 5.43
C ARG A 641 11.50 -21.96 4.18
N LEU A 642 11.06 -23.20 4.01
CA LEU A 642 11.21 -23.95 2.77
C LEU A 642 9.90 -23.96 1.97
N HIS A 643 10.00 -23.80 0.65
CA HIS A 643 8.86 -23.77 -0.26
C HIS A 643 9.05 -24.79 -1.39
N GLU A 644 8.12 -25.73 -1.53
CA GLU A 644 8.05 -26.70 -2.62
C GLU A 644 7.29 -26.15 -3.85
N GLY A 645 6.49 -25.10 -3.70
CA GLY A 645 5.87 -24.35 -4.80
C GLY A 645 6.86 -23.46 -5.57
N ASP A 646 6.48 -23.05 -6.78
CA ASP A 646 7.27 -22.11 -7.60
C ASP A 646 6.74 -20.66 -7.51
N HIS A 647 7.44 -19.73 -8.18
CA HIS A 647 7.15 -18.30 -8.10
C HIS A 647 5.77 -17.95 -8.67
N ASN A 648 5.37 -18.63 -9.74
CA ASN A 648 4.15 -18.33 -10.47
C ASN A 648 2.93 -18.95 -9.77
N ASN A 649 3.11 -20.13 -9.17
CA ASN A 649 2.06 -20.89 -8.49
C ASN A 649 2.51 -21.32 -7.08
N PRO A 650 2.60 -20.37 -6.12
CA PRO A 650 2.91 -20.72 -4.73
C PRO A 650 1.76 -21.51 -4.10
N SER A 651 2.07 -22.49 -3.25
CA SER A 651 1.04 -23.19 -2.48
C SER A 651 0.34 -22.22 -1.51
N PRO A 652 -1.00 -22.27 -1.34
CA PRO A 652 -1.68 -21.43 -0.36
C PRO A 652 -1.17 -21.63 1.07
N SER A 653 -0.79 -22.86 1.44
CA SER A 653 -0.20 -23.17 2.75
C SER A 653 1.15 -22.47 2.93
N GLU A 654 2.00 -22.49 1.89
CA GLU A 654 3.27 -21.77 1.87
C GLU A 654 3.10 -20.25 1.95
N LYS A 655 2.10 -19.70 1.26
CA LYS A 655 1.77 -18.28 1.32
C LYS A 655 1.36 -17.88 2.74
N PHE A 656 0.46 -18.65 3.36
CA PHE A 656 0.07 -18.45 4.76
C PHE A 656 1.29 -18.53 5.70
N MET A 657 2.17 -19.53 5.57
CA MET A 657 3.36 -19.63 6.42
C MET A 657 4.35 -18.47 6.21
N ALA A 658 4.47 -17.96 4.98
CA ALA A 658 5.26 -16.78 4.70
C ALA A 658 4.70 -15.55 5.44
N HIS A 659 3.39 -15.34 5.39
CA HIS A 659 2.72 -14.24 6.09
C HIS A 659 2.84 -14.38 7.61
N LEU A 660 2.51 -15.56 8.15
CA LEU A 660 2.60 -15.88 9.57
C LEU A 660 3.99 -15.58 10.13
N SER A 661 5.05 -16.04 9.47
CA SER A 661 6.41 -15.79 9.92
C SER A 661 6.85 -14.32 9.84
N LYS A 662 6.21 -13.47 9.02
CA LYS A 662 6.44 -12.02 9.02
C LYS A 662 5.72 -11.37 10.20
N THR A 663 4.48 -11.78 10.49
CA THR A 663 3.72 -11.36 11.67
C THR A 663 4.43 -11.73 12.97
N LEU A 664 4.87 -12.99 13.11
CA LEU A 664 5.63 -13.46 14.27
C LEU A 664 6.95 -12.71 14.42
N SER A 665 7.65 -12.49 13.30
CA SER A 665 8.91 -11.74 13.31
C SER A 665 8.73 -10.29 13.75
N HIS A 666 7.62 -9.65 13.40
CA HIS A 666 7.28 -8.31 13.89
C HIS A 666 7.00 -8.31 15.38
N LEU A 667 6.15 -9.20 15.87
CA LEU A 667 5.81 -9.26 17.30
C LEU A 667 7.00 -9.60 18.20
N LEU A 668 7.81 -10.59 17.80
CA LEU A 668 9.00 -10.99 18.56
C LEU A 668 10.08 -9.90 18.55
N SER A 669 10.09 -9.03 17.53
CA SER A 669 11.07 -7.94 17.42
C SER A 669 10.84 -6.79 18.41
N GLU A 670 9.78 -6.86 19.22
CA GLU A 670 9.53 -5.91 20.32
C GLU A 670 10.53 -6.11 21.47
N LYS A 671 10.89 -7.38 21.76
CA LYS A 671 11.83 -7.77 22.83
C LYS A 671 13.15 -8.32 22.29
N TYR A 672 13.12 -8.98 21.13
CA TYR A 672 14.28 -9.65 20.52
C TYR A 672 14.64 -9.02 19.18
N ARG A 673 15.67 -9.52 18.48
CA ARG A 673 15.86 -9.24 17.05
C ARG A 673 15.28 -10.43 16.28
N CYS A 674 14.28 -10.23 15.42
CA CYS A 674 13.73 -11.34 14.64
C CYS A 674 13.56 -10.94 13.17
N ASN A 675 13.89 -11.86 12.27
CA ASN A 675 13.63 -11.68 10.84
C ASN A 675 13.35 -13.02 10.17
N SER A 676 12.64 -12.99 9.03
CA SER A 676 12.20 -14.20 8.36
C SER A 676 12.39 -14.16 6.84
N GLN A 677 12.86 -15.28 6.26
CA GLN A 677 13.07 -15.43 4.82
C GLN A 677 12.74 -16.85 4.31
N GLY A 678 12.22 -16.92 3.08
CA GLY A 678 11.85 -18.17 2.41
C GLY A 678 12.79 -18.55 1.26
N PHE A 679 13.02 -19.86 1.09
CA PHE A 679 13.77 -20.42 -0.03
C PHE A 679 12.93 -21.46 -0.76
N ARG A 680 12.85 -21.32 -2.09
CA ARG A 680 12.20 -22.29 -2.97
C ARG A 680 13.14 -23.43 -3.29
N ILE A 681 12.66 -24.66 -3.15
CA ILE A 681 13.47 -25.89 -3.20
C ILE A 681 12.95 -26.93 -4.19
N LYS A 682 11.86 -26.64 -4.92
CA LYS A 682 11.36 -27.48 -6.04
C LYS A 682 12.48 -27.85 -7.01
N HIS A 683 13.38 -26.89 -7.26
CA HIS A 683 14.64 -27.09 -7.96
C HIS A 683 15.79 -26.63 -7.07
N PRO A 684 17.01 -27.18 -7.25
CA PRO A 684 18.18 -26.70 -6.53
C PRO A 684 18.34 -25.18 -6.66
N PRO A 685 18.28 -24.42 -5.54
CA PRO A 685 18.32 -22.97 -5.59
C PRO A 685 19.69 -22.48 -6.09
N LYS A 686 19.68 -21.43 -6.92
CA LYS A 686 20.91 -20.85 -7.47
C LYS A 686 21.71 -20.16 -6.35
N LYS A 687 23.04 -20.18 -6.43
CA LYS A 687 23.93 -19.58 -5.40
C LYS A 687 23.60 -18.11 -5.10
N PHE A 688 23.23 -17.33 -6.12
CA PHE A 688 22.89 -15.92 -5.93
C PHE A 688 21.52 -15.71 -5.25
N THR A 689 20.52 -16.58 -5.49
CA THR A 689 19.22 -16.48 -4.81
C THR A 689 19.36 -16.81 -3.34
N ILE A 690 20.20 -17.79 -3.02
CA ILE A 690 20.58 -18.11 -1.64
C ILE A 690 21.29 -16.91 -1.00
N GLY A 691 22.30 -16.37 -1.65
CA GLY A 691 23.08 -15.23 -1.14
C GLY A 691 22.22 -14.00 -0.84
N ASN A 692 21.31 -13.63 -1.75
CA ASN A 692 20.37 -12.52 -1.52
C ASN A 692 19.36 -12.84 -0.42
N GLY A 693 18.82 -14.06 -0.37
CA GLY A 693 17.92 -14.47 0.70
C GLY A 693 18.58 -14.39 2.08
N LEU A 694 19.82 -14.87 2.21
CA LEU A 694 20.57 -14.73 3.47
C LEU A 694 20.86 -13.27 3.80
N SER A 695 21.25 -12.45 2.81
CA SER A 695 21.43 -11.00 3.03
C SER A 695 20.16 -10.34 3.54
N SER A 696 19.00 -10.69 2.98
CA SER A 696 17.69 -10.18 3.41
C SER A 696 17.31 -10.68 4.82
N LEU A 697 17.63 -11.93 5.18
CA LEU A 697 17.43 -12.50 6.52
C LEU A 697 18.27 -11.76 7.59
N TYR A 698 19.51 -11.41 7.27
CA TYR A 698 20.44 -10.75 8.19
C TYR A 698 20.41 -9.20 8.11
N SER A 699 19.53 -8.61 7.31
CA SER A 699 19.50 -7.16 7.06
C SER A 699 19.15 -6.32 8.30
N ILE A 700 18.53 -6.90 9.33
CA ILE A 700 18.20 -6.18 10.58
C ILE A 700 19.36 -6.09 11.57
N LEU A 701 20.45 -6.80 11.33
CA LEU A 701 21.58 -6.81 12.25
C LEU A 701 22.27 -5.43 12.26
N PRO A 702 22.81 -5.02 13.42
CA PRO A 702 23.54 -3.76 13.56
C PRO A 702 24.68 -3.64 12.54
N LYS A 703 24.85 -2.45 11.98
CA LYS A 703 25.94 -2.14 11.04
C LYS A 703 26.65 -0.87 11.47
N LYS A 704 27.97 -0.87 11.30
CA LYS A 704 28.84 0.28 11.55
C LYS A 704 29.27 0.90 10.23
N PHE A 705 29.23 2.22 10.18
CA PHE A 705 29.63 3.03 9.04
C PHE A 705 30.80 3.93 9.43
N ARG A 706 31.75 4.12 8.50
CA ARG A 706 32.83 5.09 8.64
C ARG A 706 32.94 5.92 7.37
N PHE A 707 33.02 7.23 7.53
CA PHE A 707 33.13 8.20 6.46
C PHE A 707 34.56 8.72 6.36
N ASP A 708 35.01 8.94 5.12
CA ASP A 708 36.37 9.44 4.88
C ASP A 708 36.42 10.98 4.83
N ASN A 709 35.31 11.64 4.52
CA ASN A 709 35.28 13.08 4.18
C ASN A 709 34.00 13.83 4.58
N VAL A 710 33.24 13.36 5.58
CA VAL A 710 31.99 14.00 6.03
C VAL A 710 32.16 14.60 7.42
N GLN A 711 31.85 15.89 7.56
CA GLN A 711 31.74 16.55 8.85
C GLN A 711 30.32 16.32 9.42
N LEU A 712 30.24 15.88 10.68
CA LEU A 712 28.97 15.53 11.33
C LEU A 712 28.68 16.50 12.48
N SER A 713 27.40 16.84 12.66
CA SER A 713 26.91 17.68 13.76
C SER A 713 26.87 16.89 15.07
N PRO A 714 27.49 17.40 16.17
CA PRO A 714 27.35 16.80 17.50
C PRO A 714 25.91 16.79 18.03
N GLU A 715 25.07 17.73 17.57
CA GLU A 715 23.66 17.82 18.00
C GLU A 715 22.86 16.57 17.61
N LEU A 716 23.35 15.80 16.63
CA LEU A 716 22.76 14.56 16.12
C LEU A 716 23.61 13.33 16.46
N ASP A 717 24.32 13.32 17.59
CA ASP A 717 25.05 12.12 18.01
C ASP A 717 24.11 10.90 18.16
N ASN A 718 22.87 11.12 18.60
CA ASN A 718 21.81 10.10 18.66
C ASN A 718 20.55 10.57 17.90
N LEU A 719 20.16 9.82 16.87
CA LEU A 719 18.91 9.98 16.14
C LEU A 719 18.08 8.69 16.23
N ALA A 720 16.81 8.82 16.62
CA ALA A 720 15.84 7.75 16.47
C ALA A 720 14.97 7.99 15.23
N ILE A 721 14.89 7.00 14.34
CA ILE A 721 13.92 6.98 13.24
C ILE A 721 12.74 6.12 13.71
N ILE A 722 11.55 6.71 13.77
CA ILE A 722 10.30 6.05 14.17
C ILE A 722 9.40 5.98 12.94
N VAL A 723 9.11 4.77 12.47
CA VAL A 723 8.26 4.55 11.28
C VAL A 723 6.91 4.01 11.73
N VAL A 724 5.83 4.64 11.27
CA VAL A 724 4.46 4.29 11.68
C VAL A 724 3.53 4.00 10.50
N SER A 725 2.62 3.06 10.71
CA SER A 725 1.49 2.75 9.84
C SER A 725 0.33 2.16 10.64
N SER A 726 -0.80 1.92 9.98
CA SER A 726 -1.91 1.20 10.60
C SER A 726 -2.59 0.24 9.63
N ARG A 727 -3.31 -0.73 10.20
CA ARG A 727 -4.21 -1.61 9.45
C ARG A 727 -5.50 -1.79 10.22
N GLU A 728 -6.63 -1.69 9.52
CA GLU A 728 -7.96 -1.92 10.10
C GLU A 728 -8.06 -3.31 10.76
N SER A 729 -8.70 -3.38 11.93
CA SER A 729 -8.95 -4.63 12.65
C SER A 729 -10.45 -4.94 12.77
N ASP A 730 -11.27 -3.90 12.99
CA ASP A 730 -12.71 -4.02 13.16
C ASP A 730 -13.44 -2.84 12.51
N ALA A 731 -14.37 -3.15 11.60
CA ALA A 731 -15.22 -2.19 10.93
C ALA A 731 -16.51 -2.84 10.42
N ARG A 732 -17.61 -2.11 10.55
CA ARG A 732 -18.90 -2.50 9.98
C ARG A 732 -18.97 -2.14 8.50
N LYS A 733 -19.52 -3.04 7.69
CA LYS A 733 -19.73 -2.86 6.25
C LYS A 733 -20.72 -1.72 6.03
N GLY A 734 -20.33 -0.75 5.18
CA GLY A 734 -21.18 0.41 4.85
C GLY A 734 -21.15 1.54 5.88
N ASN A 735 -20.39 1.43 6.99
CA ASN A 735 -20.25 2.56 7.92
C ASN A 735 -19.41 3.68 7.27
N ALA A 736 -20.05 4.84 7.09
CA ALA A 736 -19.45 6.03 6.50
C ALA A 736 -18.48 6.73 7.47
N ASN A 737 -18.64 6.57 8.78
CA ASN A 737 -17.75 7.17 9.78
C ASN A 737 -16.51 6.29 10.00
N ARG A 738 -15.37 6.75 9.49
CA ARG A 738 -14.08 6.04 9.65
C ARG A 738 -13.58 6.02 11.10
N PHE A 739 -14.01 6.96 11.94
CA PHE A 739 -13.52 7.09 13.31
C PHE A 739 -14.19 6.10 14.27
N GLN A 740 -15.33 5.51 13.89
CA GLN A 740 -16.01 4.42 14.60
C GLN A 740 -15.41 3.03 14.29
N ARG A 741 -14.11 2.98 13.98
CA ARG A 741 -13.40 1.75 13.63
C ARG A 741 -12.29 1.47 14.63
N LYS A 742 -11.83 0.21 14.67
CA LYS A 742 -10.58 -0.16 15.34
C LYS A 742 -9.52 -0.49 14.32
N ALA A 743 -8.29 -0.15 14.65
CA ALA A 743 -7.12 -0.43 13.83
C ALA A 743 -5.92 -0.79 14.70
N SER A 744 -5.04 -1.63 14.16
CA SER A 744 -3.74 -1.88 14.74
C SER A 744 -2.75 -0.81 14.27
N LEU A 745 -2.17 -0.07 15.21
CA LEU A 745 -0.92 0.67 15.01
C LEU A 745 0.21 -0.34 14.79
N ILE A 746 1.10 -0.05 13.87
CA ILE A 746 2.25 -0.89 13.51
C ILE A 746 3.44 0.03 13.27
N GLY A 747 4.60 -0.29 13.84
CA GLY A 747 5.80 0.47 13.55
C GLY A 747 7.11 -0.18 13.94
N GLU A 748 8.20 0.49 13.56
CA GLU A 748 9.56 0.12 13.92
C GLU A 748 10.38 1.34 14.35
N ILE A 749 11.37 1.08 15.22
CA ILE A 749 12.29 2.09 15.72
C ILE A 749 13.71 1.69 15.35
N VAL A 750 14.42 2.60 14.71
CA VAL A 750 15.81 2.43 14.29
C VAL A 750 16.66 3.48 15.00
N GLY A 751 17.70 3.04 15.68
CA GLY A 751 18.67 3.90 16.34
C GLY A 751 19.87 4.14 15.44
N ILE A 752 20.29 5.40 15.36
CA ILE A 752 21.52 5.83 14.72
C ILE A 752 22.36 6.55 15.77
N ASN A 753 23.48 5.94 16.14
CA ASN A 753 24.30 6.39 17.25
C ASN A 753 25.75 6.58 16.81
N ARG A 754 26.30 7.77 17.02
CA ARG A 754 27.72 8.02 16.89
C ARG A 754 28.47 7.36 18.05
N GLN A 755 29.51 6.63 17.70
CA GLN A 755 30.37 5.92 18.64
C GLN A 755 31.57 6.80 19.03
N GLU A 756 32.21 6.50 20.16
CA GLU A 756 33.41 7.21 20.64
C GLU A 756 34.55 7.22 19.61
N ASP A 757 34.66 6.18 18.79
CA ASP A 757 35.65 6.06 17.72
C ASP A 757 35.28 6.79 16.43
N GLY A 758 34.23 7.61 16.47
CA GLY A 758 33.70 8.38 15.35
C GLY A 758 32.90 7.57 14.32
N SER A 759 32.78 6.24 14.48
CA SER A 759 31.91 5.44 13.61
C SER A 759 30.43 5.67 13.93
N ILE A 760 29.55 5.41 12.97
CA ILE A 760 28.11 5.51 13.17
C ILE A 760 27.50 4.11 13.15
N GLN A 761 26.81 3.74 14.22
CA GLN A 761 26.09 2.48 14.32
C GLN A 761 24.62 2.70 13.96
N VAL A 762 24.11 1.89 13.03
CA VAL A 762 22.69 1.82 12.67
C VAL A 762 22.16 0.46 13.11
N GLU A 763 21.07 0.44 13.88
CA GLU A 763 20.42 -0.80 14.31
C GLU A 763 18.92 -0.65 14.52
N MET A 764 18.18 -1.74 14.31
CA MET A 764 16.78 -1.83 14.73
C MET A 764 16.71 -2.02 16.24
N LEU A 765 16.12 -1.05 16.95
CA LEU A 765 16.01 -1.07 18.42
C LEU A 765 14.86 -1.96 18.87
N LYS A 766 13.67 -1.76 18.28
CA LYS A 766 12.48 -2.60 18.49
C LYS A 766 11.45 -2.36 17.40
N THR A 767 10.50 -3.28 17.27
CA THR A 767 9.20 -3.04 16.64
C THR A 767 8.14 -2.75 17.70
N PHE A 768 6.99 -2.25 17.29
CA PHE A 768 5.83 -2.08 18.14
C PHE A 768 4.53 -2.27 17.36
N SER A 769 3.47 -2.68 18.05
CA SER A 769 2.11 -2.74 17.50
C SER A 769 1.08 -2.82 18.62
N GLU A 770 -0.06 -2.16 18.48
CA GLU A 770 -1.15 -2.19 19.46
C GLU A 770 -2.48 -1.82 18.79
N ASN A 771 -3.62 -2.21 19.38
CA ASN A 771 -4.95 -1.96 18.82
C ASN A 771 -5.59 -0.73 19.48
N TYR A 772 -6.13 0.19 18.68
CA TYR A 772 -6.80 1.40 19.15
C TYR A 772 -8.11 1.62 18.40
N SER A 773 -9.00 2.43 18.97
CA SER A 773 -9.98 3.11 18.12
C SER A 773 -9.26 4.10 17.20
N VAL A 774 -9.78 4.33 16.00
CA VAL A 774 -9.14 5.23 15.02
C VAL A 774 -8.97 6.65 15.57
N THR A 775 -9.88 7.11 16.43
CA THR A 775 -9.71 8.40 17.13
C THR A 775 -8.46 8.41 18.01
N HIS A 776 -8.29 7.42 18.91
CA HIS A 776 -7.14 7.36 19.81
C HIS A 776 -5.82 7.13 19.06
N LEU A 777 -5.87 6.38 17.96
CA LEU A 777 -4.71 6.10 17.10
C LEU A 777 -4.00 7.38 16.64
N TYR A 778 -4.76 8.44 16.31
CA TYR A 778 -4.25 9.69 15.77
C TYR A 778 -4.22 10.83 16.80
N THR A 779 -4.43 10.55 18.08
CA THR A 779 -4.40 11.57 19.14
C THR A 779 -3.48 11.17 20.30
N GLN A 780 -3.66 9.97 20.85
CA GLN A 780 -2.94 9.50 22.02
C GLN A 780 -2.75 7.97 22.05
N PRO A 781 -1.93 7.40 21.15
CA PRO A 781 -1.52 6.01 21.20
C PRO A 781 -0.42 5.81 22.25
N SER A 782 -0.75 5.14 23.36
CA SER A 782 0.14 4.90 24.50
C SER A 782 1.49 4.26 24.11
N ILE A 783 1.49 3.30 23.19
CA ILE A 783 2.73 2.60 22.80
C ILE A 783 3.78 3.52 22.15
N LEU A 784 3.34 4.60 21.48
CA LEU A 784 4.27 5.60 20.94
C LEU A 784 4.79 6.52 22.03
N GLU A 785 3.93 6.92 22.97
CA GLU A 785 4.33 7.72 24.13
C GLU A 785 5.35 6.98 24.99
N ASP A 786 5.11 5.69 25.26
CA ASP A 786 6.04 4.81 25.97
C ASP A 786 7.37 4.65 25.22
N ALA A 787 7.31 4.47 23.89
CA ALA A 787 8.50 4.37 23.06
C ALA A 787 9.32 5.66 23.08
N MET A 788 8.68 6.83 22.96
CA MET A 788 9.34 8.13 23.06
C MET A 788 9.98 8.30 24.45
N SER A 789 9.28 7.91 25.52
CA SER A 789 9.79 7.90 26.90
C SER A 789 11.06 7.08 27.06
N GLN A 790 11.01 5.82 26.64
CA GLN A 790 12.16 4.93 26.73
C GLN A 790 13.37 5.43 25.92
N LEU A 791 13.14 6.01 24.74
CA LEU A 791 14.22 6.57 23.92
C LEU A 791 14.82 7.83 24.57
N TYR A 792 13.99 8.70 25.13
CA TYR A 792 14.47 9.89 25.83
C TYR A 792 15.35 9.53 27.03
N GLU A 793 14.96 8.53 27.81
CA GLU A 793 15.75 7.98 28.92
C GLU A 793 17.07 7.36 28.44
N GLN A 794 17.09 6.79 27.24
CA GLN A 794 18.29 6.26 26.59
C GLN A 794 19.20 7.34 25.98
N GLY A 795 18.85 8.63 26.13
CA GLY A 795 19.66 9.75 25.66
C GLY A 795 19.37 10.21 24.23
N TYR A 796 18.29 9.73 23.61
CA TYR A 796 17.83 10.29 22.34
C TYR A 796 17.16 11.64 22.57
N ARG A 797 17.51 12.63 21.74
CA ARG A 797 16.90 13.96 21.73
C ARG A 797 16.31 14.34 20.37
N ASN A 798 16.70 13.64 19.32
CA ASN A 798 16.27 13.90 17.95
C ASN A 798 15.49 12.71 17.42
N PHE A 799 14.32 12.99 16.84
CA PHE A 799 13.37 11.98 16.39
C PHE A 799 12.91 12.28 14.96
N ALA A 800 13.34 11.46 14.00
CA ALA A 800 12.78 11.46 12.66
C ALA A 800 11.51 10.59 12.67
N TYR A 801 10.34 11.23 12.71
CA TYR A 801 9.06 10.56 12.81
C TYR A 801 8.45 10.44 11.40
N ILE A 802 8.36 9.22 10.89
CA ILE A 802 8.10 8.92 9.48
C ILE A 802 6.77 8.19 9.29
N SER A 803 5.94 8.71 8.39
CA SER A 803 4.77 7.98 7.86
C SER A 803 4.68 8.09 6.34
N GLN A 804 3.85 7.26 5.72
CA GLN A 804 3.50 7.47 4.31
C GLN A 804 2.76 8.81 4.16
N ALA A 805 3.05 9.55 3.10
CA ALA A 805 2.26 10.73 2.76
C ALA A 805 0.77 10.36 2.68
N PRO A 806 -0.14 11.09 3.35
CA PRO A 806 -1.56 10.86 3.14
C PRO A 806 -1.84 11.24 1.68
N TYR A 807 -2.50 10.35 0.94
CA TYR A 807 -3.06 10.71 -0.35
C TYR A 807 -4.32 11.56 -0.07
N THR A 808 -4.15 12.76 0.49
CA THR A 808 -5.25 13.71 0.67
C THR A 808 -5.72 14.10 -0.72
N SER A 809 -6.87 13.55 -1.11
CA SER A 809 -7.58 13.92 -2.33
C SER A 809 -8.51 15.12 -2.12
N THR A 810 -8.38 15.80 -0.98
CA THR A 810 -9.21 16.93 -0.55
C THR A 810 -8.76 18.21 -1.23
N LEU A 811 -9.71 19.02 -1.67
CA LEU A 811 -9.51 20.38 -2.17
C LEU A 811 -9.54 21.43 -1.04
N HIS A 812 -9.72 21.00 0.23
CA HIS A 812 -10.01 21.81 1.43
C HIS A 812 -11.11 22.84 1.20
N ILE A 813 -12.13 22.44 0.44
CA ILE A 813 -13.37 23.21 0.31
C ILE A 813 -14.12 23.19 1.66
N THR A 814 -14.04 22.06 2.38
CA THR A 814 -14.64 21.94 3.71
C THR A 814 -13.62 22.31 4.78
N LYS A 815 -14.00 23.22 5.69
CA LYS A 815 -13.26 23.48 6.93
C LYS A 815 -13.52 22.35 7.93
N THR A 816 -13.14 21.12 7.61
CA THR A 816 -12.92 20.12 8.65
C THR A 816 -11.68 20.53 9.45
N ASP A 817 -11.66 20.27 10.76
CA ASP A 817 -10.48 20.55 11.60
C ASP A 817 -9.21 20.15 10.84
N GLU A 818 -8.32 21.11 10.60
CA GLU A 818 -7.07 20.94 9.83
C GLU A 818 -6.23 19.75 10.34
N ASP A 819 -6.48 19.31 11.58
CA ASP A 819 -5.85 18.18 12.24
C ASP A 819 -6.35 16.79 11.80
N GLU A 820 -7.58 16.65 11.28
CA GLU A 820 -8.18 15.34 10.97
C GLU A 820 -7.59 14.67 9.71
N ASP A 821 -7.01 15.45 8.80
CA ASP A 821 -6.46 14.96 7.52
C ASP A 821 -4.95 14.64 7.59
N LEU A 822 -4.28 15.04 8.67
CA LEU A 822 -2.85 14.78 8.87
C LEU A 822 -2.56 13.40 9.48
N PHE A 823 -3.57 12.70 9.99
CA PHE A 823 -3.47 11.34 10.55
C PHE A 823 -2.32 11.19 11.56
N PHE A 824 -1.27 10.45 11.21
CA PHE A 824 -0.09 10.26 12.05
C PHE A 824 0.73 11.54 12.27
N MET A 825 0.47 12.59 11.49
CA MET A 825 1.06 13.91 11.61
C MET A 825 0.09 14.93 12.25
N SER A 826 -0.99 14.48 12.91
CA SER A 826 -1.92 15.41 13.56
C SER A 826 -1.22 16.22 14.67
N LYS A 827 -1.65 17.47 14.86
CA LYS A 827 -1.13 18.31 15.95
C LYS A 827 -1.34 17.66 17.32
N SER A 828 -2.50 17.01 17.52
CA SER A 828 -2.82 16.30 18.75
C SER A 828 -1.82 15.19 19.06
N LEU A 829 -1.49 14.36 18.07
CA LEU A 829 -0.51 13.29 18.25
C LEU A 829 0.90 13.85 18.48
N ILE A 830 1.36 14.79 17.66
CA ILE A 830 2.70 15.37 17.82
C ILE A 830 2.85 16.06 19.18
N ARG A 831 1.80 16.70 19.69
CA ARG A 831 1.78 17.26 21.06
C ARG A 831 1.92 16.17 22.11
N THR A 832 1.17 15.07 21.98
CA THR A 832 1.31 13.90 22.87
C THR A 832 2.74 13.34 22.85
N LEU A 833 3.33 13.15 21.67
CA LEU A 833 4.69 12.61 21.54
C LEU A 833 5.75 13.54 22.13
N LYS A 834 5.53 14.86 22.03
CA LYS A 834 6.41 15.85 22.67
C LYS A 834 6.29 15.85 24.19
N GLY A 835 5.05 15.78 24.69
CA GLY A 835 4.74 15.91 26.10
C GLY A 835 5.40 17.15 26.72
N GLU A 836 5.94 17.00 27.94
CA GLU A 836 6.61 18.08 28.67
C GLU A 836 8.11 18.25 28.31
N ARG A 837 8.62 17.54 27.30
CA ARG A 837 10.04 17.52 26.96
C ARG A 837 10.40 18.72 26.09
N ARG A 838 11.09 19.67 26.70
CA ARG A 838 11.48 20.92 26.04
C ARG A 838 12.75 20.80 25.20
N ASP A 839 13.58 19.81 25.48
CA ASP A 839 14.90 19.61 24.87
C ASP A 839 14.91 18.57 23.73
N ILE A 840 13.74 18.08 23.30
CA ILE A 840 13.64 17.17 22.16
C ILE A 840 13.21 17.89 20.89
N LYS A 841 13.72 17.38 19.77
CA LYS A 841 13.34 17.77 18.41
C LYS A 841 12.64 16.61 17.72
N ILE A 842 11.43 16.86 17.23
CA ILE A 842 10.67 15.91 16.41
C ILE A 842 10.63 16.48 15.00
N TYR A 843 11.04 15.68 14.03
CA TYR A 843 11.03 15.99 12.60
C TYR A 843 9.91 15.17 11.94
N PRO A 844 8.72 15.75 11.71
CA PRO A 844 7.60 15.06 11.07
C PRO A 844 7.86 14.93 9.57
N ILE A 845 8.07 13.71 9.09
CA ILE A 845 8.53 13.44 7.73
C ILE A 845 7.57 12.49 7.03
N PHE A 846 7.09 12.87 5.86
CA PHE A 846 6.47 11.95 4.93
C PHE A 846 7.50 11.34 4.00
N PHE A 847 7.28 10.09 3.60
CA PHE A 847 7.97 9.49 2.47
C PHE A 847 6.97 9.08 1.38
N ASP A 848 7.39 9.18 0.12
CA ASP A 848 6.67 8.64 -1.02
C ASP A 848 7.65 8.16 -2.11
N LYS A 849 7.12 7.49 -3.14
CA LYS A 849 7.88 6.96 -4.26
C LYS A 849 7.34 7.48 -5.59
N TYR A 850 8.19 8.22 -6.29
CA TYR A 850 7.94 8.64 -7.67
C TYR A 850 8.86 7.90 -8.64
N PHE A 851 8.67 8.14 -9.94
CA PHE A 851 9.35 7.38 -10.99
C PHE A 851 10.07 8.29 -11.98
N VAL A 852 11.29 7.89 -12.35
CA VAL A 852 12.17 8.60 -13.28
C VAL A 852 12.71 7.65 -14.34
N ARG A 853 13.14 8.18 -15.48
CA ARG A 853 13.92 7.44 -16.48
C ARG A 853 15.42 7.76 -16.27
N SER A 854 16.25 6.74 -16.14
CA SER A 854 17.72 6.90 -16.11
C SER A 854 18.31 6.61 -17.49
N PHE A 855 19.13 7.49 -18.03
CA PHE A 855 19.73 7.28 -19.36
C PHE A 855 20.87 6.26 -19.36
N GLU A 856 21.49 6.03 -18.21
CA GLU A 856 22.69 5.21 -18.06
C GLU A 856 22.43 3.94 -17.21
N GLN A 857 23.37 2.99 -17.26
CA GLN A 857 23.39 1.87 -16.33
C GLN A 857 24.41 2.16 -15.23
N HIS A 858 23.95 2.26 -13.99
CA HIS A 858 24.84 2.46 -12.85
C HIS A 858 25.10 1.13 -12.12
N ARG A 859 26.36 0.86 -11.81
CA ARG A 859 26.79 -0.36 -11.11
C ARG A 859 27.16 -0.04 -9.66
N GLY A 860 26.16 -0.01 -8.78
CA GLY A 860 26.36 0.22 -7.34
C GLY A 860 26.48 1.70 -6.93
N GLU A 861 26.43 2.64 -7.88
CA GLU A 861 26.36 4.07 -7.56
C GLU A 861 24.96 4.42 -7.05
N SER A 862 24.89 5.14 -5.94
CA SER A 862 23.63 5.71 -5.46
C SER A 862 23.64 7.23 -5.62
N PHE A 863 22.47 7.83 -5.81
CA PHE A 863 22.33 9.25 -6.08
C PHE A 863 21.39 9.89 -5.08
N TYR A 864 21.65 11.15 -4.77
CA TYR A 864 20.74 11.99 -4.00
C TYR A 864 20.52 13.34 -4.64
N ILE A 865 19.36 13.93 -4.39
CA ILE A 865 19.04 15.29 -4.81
C ILE A 865 18.65 16.08 -3.56
N GLN A 866 19.26 17.25 -3.42
CA GLN A 866 18.94 18.27 -2.41
C GLN A 866 18.60 19.54 -3.21
N ASP A 867 17.34 19.96 -3.21
CA ASP A 867 16.90 21.07 -4.07
C ASP A 867 17.00 22.43 -3.36
N ILE A 868 18.21 22.81 -2.98
CA ILE A 868 18.45 23.89 -2.01
C ILE A 868 17.82 25.24 -2.43
N MET A 869 17.85 25.59 -3.73
CA MET A 869 17.47 26.92 -4.21
C MET A 869 15.96 27.11 -4.45
N GLU A 870 15.24 26.09 -4.91
CA GLU A 870 13.77 26.16 -4.96
C GLU A 870 13.19 26.02 -3.56
N LEU A 871 13.81 25.20 -2.69
CA LEU A 871 13.31 24.95 -1.33
C LEU A 871 13.40 26.15 -0.41
N SER A 872 14.45 26.96 -0.47
CA SER A 872 14.55 28.17 0.37
C SER A 872 13.47 29.19 0.00
N ASN A 873 13.21 29.40 -1.30
CA ASN A 873 12.18 30.33 -1.75
C ASN A 873 10.76 29.82 -1.47
N LEU A 874 10.53 28.51 -1.56
CA LEU A 874 9.24 27.88 -1.25
C LEU A 874 8.98 27.81 0.25
N ALA A 875 10.00 27.60 1.08
CA ALA A 875 9.83 27.52 2.53
C ALA A 875 9.63 28.87 3.21
N ASP A 876 10.06 29.96 2.57
CA ASP A 876 9.77 31.32 3.04
C ASP A 876 8.36 31.81 2.59
N ASP A 877 7.65 31.04 1.76
CA ASP A 877 6.28 31.32 1.36
C ASP A 877 5.31 30.86 2.46
N PRO A 878 4.59 31.77 3.15
CA PRO A 878 3.64 31.40 4.20
C PRO A 878 2.48 30.53 3.70
N ASN A 879 2.30 30.40 2.39
CA ASN A 879 1.29 29.57 1.73
C ASN A 879 1.76 28.13 1.45
N GLN A 880 3.02 27.79 1.75
CA GLN A 880 3.58 26.45 1.53
C GLN A 880 3.32 25.56 2.76
N GLU A 881 2.52 24.51 2.59
CA GLU A 881 2.16 23.60 3.69
C GLU A 881 3.08 22.36 3.76
N SER A 882 3.52 21.85 2.61
CA SER A 882 4.36 20.65 2.53
C SER A 882 5.50 20.85 1.54
N VAL A 883 6.72 20.49 1.92
CA VAL A 883 7.91 20.70 1.08
C VAL A 883 8.80 19.45 1.02
N MET A 884 9.22 19.07 -0.19
CA MET A 884 10.11 17.93 -0.43
C MET A 884 11.58 18.34 -0.26
N PHE A 885 12.26 17.84 0.77
CA PHE A 885 13.62 18.30 1.09
C PHE A 885 14.74 17.33 0.66
N PHE A 886 14.43 16.06 0.36
CA PHE A 886 15.44 15.07 0.04
C PHE A 886 14.93 13.94 -0.86
N ASN A 887 15.73 13.55 -1.86
CA ASN A 887 15.41 12.43 -2.75
C ASN A 887 16.57 11.44 -2.87
N LEU A 888 16.25 10.14 -2.91
CA LEU A 888 17.21 9.05 -3.03
C LEU A 888 16.90 8.12 -4.20
N PHE A 889 17.93 7.88 -5.01
CA PHE A 889 17.89 6.97 -6.15
C PHE A 889 19.00 5.92 -6.03
N ASN A 890 18.69 4.65 -6.25
CA ASN A 890 19.63 3.55 -6.02
C ASN A 890 20.54 3.22 -7.22
N GLY A 891 20.38 3.91 -8.37
CA GLY A 891 21.19 3.68 -9.56
C GLY A 891 20.90 2.39 -10.33
N ILE A 892 20.21 1.42 -9.73
CA ILE A 892 20.06 0.09 -10.32
C ILE A 892 19.03 0.10 -11.45
N LYS A 893 19.49 -0.28 -12.65
CA LYS A 893 18.64 -0.79 -13.73
C LYS A 893 18.65 -2.33 -13.65
N VAL A 894 17.53 -2.94 -13.29
CA VAL A 894 17.46 -4.41 -13.15
C VAL A 894 17.47 -5.06 -14.54
N ASP A 895 18.54 -5.77 -14.86
CA ASP A 895 18.85 -6.41 -16.17
C ASP A 895 17.93 -7.56 -16.61
N GLN A 896 16.70 -7.68 -16.09
CA GLN A 896 15.77 -8.68 -16.59
C GLN A 896 15.13 -8.23 -17.91
N GLN A 897 15.65 -8.77 -19.02
CA GLN A 897 15.12 -8.70 -20.39
C GLN A 897 14.50 -7.35 -20.75
N GLY A 898 15.32 -6.29 -20.89
CA GLY A 898 15.10 -5.06 -21.70
C GLY A 898 13.82 -4.21 -21.55
N ASP A 899 12.74 -4.75 -21.00
CA ASP A 899 11.36 -4.33 -21.21
C ASP A 899 10.60 -4.14 -19.91
N LYS A 900 10.91 -4.93 -18.86
CA LYS A 900 10.17 -4.94 -17.58
C LYS A 900 10.33 -3.66 -16.75
N ASN A 901 11.49 -3.00 -16.80
CA ASN A 901 11.82 -1.88 -15.90
C ASN A 901 12.29 -0.63 -16.67
N PHE A 902 11.38 -0.04 -17.47
CA PHE A 902 11.65 1.19 -18.21
C PHE A 902 11.85 2.41 -17.29
N TYR A 903 11.03 2.51 -16.23
CA TYR A 903 11.14 3.53 -15.19
C TYR A 903 11.82 2.97 -13.95
N ASN A 904 12.54 3.82 -13.23
CA ASN A 904 13.18 3.53 -11.95
C ASN A 904 12.50 4.33 -10.84
N GLY A 905 12.41 3.75 -9.65
CA GLY A 905 11.82 4.45 -8.50
C GLY A 905 12.82 5.40 -7.84
N VAL A 906 12.31 6.48 -7.26
CA VAL A 906 13.04 7.40 -6.40
C VAL A 906 12.22 7.57 -5.12
N ILE A 907 12.86 7.49 -3.95
CA ILE A 907 12.21 7.85 -2.68
C ILE A 907 12.34 9.35 -2.48
N SER A 908 11.22 9.98 -2.16
CA SER A 908 11.10 11.37 -1.79
C SER A 908 10.78 11.48 -0.30
N TYR A 909 11.39 12.46 0.36
CA TYR A 909 11.12 12.86 1.72
C TYR A 909 10.59 14.29 1.74
N SER A 910 9.45 14.49 2.41
CA SER A 910 8.85 15.79 2.60
C SER A 910 8.52 16.05 4.08
N THR A 911 8.42 17.32 4.45
CA THR A 911 8.01 17.78 5.79
C THR A 911 6.88 18.79 5.66
N LEU A 912 6.16 19.00 6.76
CA LEU A 912 5.14 20.03 6.89
C LEU A 912 5.76 21.32 7.45
N LEU A 913 5.28 22.47 6.97
CA LEU A 913 5.70 23.81 7.40
C LEU A 913 4.50 24.56 7.98
N HIS A 914 4.71 25.42 8.99
CA HIS A 914 3.68 26.31 9.56
C HIS A 914 2.50 25.62 10.24
N ILE A 915 2.55 24.30 10.43
CA ILE A 915 1.46 23.50 11.01
C ILE A 915 1.54 23.41 12.54
N TYR A 916 2.74 23.33 13.10
CA TYR A 916 2.94 22.94 14.50
C TYR A 916 3.18 24.11 15.46
N GLN A 917 2.67 25.30 15.12
CA GLN A 917 2.82 26.48 15.94
C GLN A 917 2.36 26.22 17.40
N GLY A 918 3.24 26.51 18.36
CA GLY A 918 2.99 26.28 19.79
C GLY A 918 3.17 24.83 20.26
N ILE A 919 3.56 23.91 19.36
CA ILE A 919 3.89 22.52 19.69
C ILE A 919 5.37 22.28 19.40
N LEU A 920 5.79 22.41 18.15
CA LEU A 920 7.19 22.32 17.75
C LEU A 920 7.77 23.72 17.55
N ASP A 921 9.09 23.85 17.62
CA ASP A 921 9.75 25.05 17.15
C ASP A 921 9.88 24.91 15.63
N ASP A 922 9.02 25.58 14.86
CA ASP A 922 9.09 25.57 13.40
C ASP A 922 10.49 25.97 12.91
N LYS A 923 11.21 26.81 13.68
CA LYS A 923 12.59 27.15 13.39
C LYS A 923 13.50 25.93 13.34
N ASP A 924 13.29 24.92 14.19
CA ASP A 924 14.07 23.68 14.14
C ASP A 924 13.80 22.91 12.84
N ILE A 925 12.54 22.84 12.38
CA ILE A 925 12.21 22.20 11.10
C ILE A 925 12.87 22.94 9.93
N HIS A 926 12.76 24.27 9.91
CA HIS A 926 13.38 25.09 8.87
C HIS A 926 14.92 24.97 8.89
N GLN A 927 15.56 25.09 10.06
CA GLN A 927 17.02 25.05 10.18
C GLN A 927 17.61 23.65 9.94
N ASP A 928 16.94 22.60 10.41
CA ASP A 928 17.49 21.25 10.40
C ASP A 928 17.08 20.43 9.17
N LEU A 929 16.03 20.80 8.41
CA LEU A 929 15.61 20.08 7.21
C LEU A 929 15.70 20.92 5.92
N ILE A 930 15.47 22.23 6.00
CA ILE A 930 15.31 23.08 4.81
C ILE A 930 16.57 23.88 4.50
N TYR A 931 17.02 24.73 5.43
CA TYR A 931 18.17 25.59 5.23
C TYR A 931 19.48 24.81 5.32
N ASP A 932 20.49 25.25 4.56
CA ASP A 932 21.78 24.60 4.58
C ASP A 932 22.49 24.76 5.93
N GLY A 933 22.98 23.65 6.45
CA GLY A 933 23.63 23.59 7.75
C GLY A 933 24.12 22.18 8.07
N LEU A 934 25.05 22.10 9.02
CA LEU A 934 25.68 20.85 9.43
C LEU A 934 24.69 19.82 9.96
N THR A 935 23.64 20.28 10.66
CA THR A 935 22.58 19.44 11.21
C THR A 935 21.72 18.82 10.10
N LYS A 936 21.27 19.62 9.12
CA LYS A 936 20.61 19.12 7.90
C LYS A 936 21.46 18.08 7.19
N ASP A 937 22.71 18.41 6.89
CA ASP A 937 23.60 17.47 6.23
C ASP A 937 23.66 16.16 7.01
N THR A 938 23.95 16.20 8.31
CA THR A 938 24.04 15.01 9.16
C THR A 938 22.76 14.16 9.13
N LEU A 939 21.58 14.79 9.21
CA LEU A 939 20.30 14.10 9.13
C LEU A 939 20.11 13.41 7.77
N LEU A 940 20.45 14.08 6.67
CA LEU A 940 20.38 13.48 5.32
C LEU A 940 21.39 12.34 5.14
N HIS A 941 22.57 12.43 5.75
CA HIS A 941 23.53 11.32 5.80
C HIS A 941 22.95 10.13 6.56
N TYR A 942 22.33 10.37 7.71
CA TYR A 942 21.72 9.33 8.54
C TYR A 942 20.57 8.62 7.83
N LEU A 943 19.68 9.38 7.18
CA LEU A 943 18.66 8.80 6.30
C LEU A 943 19.31 7.97 5.19
N THR A 944 20.38 8.45 4.55
CA THR A 944 21.06 7.70 3.49
C THR A 944 21.64 6.37 4.00
N ILE A 945 22.39 6.39 5.11
CA ILE A 945 23.00 5.16 5.64
C ILE A 945 21.95 4.21 6.20
N PHE A 946 20.78 4.70 6.63
CA PHE A 946 19.67 3.83 6.96
C PHE A 946 19.24 3.00 5.75
N HIS A 947 19.09 3.61 4.57
CA HIS A 947 18.81 2.85 3.33
C HIS A 947 19.93 1.86 2.98
N PHE A 948 21.19 2.25 3.14
CA PHE A 948 22.31 1.32 2.95
C PHE A 948 22.29 0.19 3.99
N SER A 949 21.88 0.46 5.23
CA SER A 949 21.82 -0.55 6.28
C SER A 949 20.82 -1.67 5.98
N ARG A 950 19.79 -1.37 5.19
CA ARG A 950 18.72 -2.30 4.79
C ARG A 950 18.98 -3.04 3.48
N TYR A 951 20.19 -2.93 2.88
CA TYR A 951 20.50 -3.59 1.62
C TYR A 951 20.25 -5.11 1.66
N GLU A 952 19.83 -5.67 0.52
CA GLU A 952 19.51 -7.11 0.40
C GLU A 952 20.31 -7.82 -0.70
N ALA A 953 21.14 -7.08 -1.45
CA ALA A 953 21.97 -7.62 -2.53
C ALA A 953 23.36 -8.01 -2.03
N ARG A 954 23.86 -9.18 -2.46
CA ARG A 954 25.22 -9.62 -2.10
C ARG A 954 26.34 -8.95 -2.91
N GLN A 955 26.08 -8.57 -4.16
CA GLN A 955 27.04 -7.96 -5.09
C GLN A 955 26.48 -6.63 -5.59
N ASN A 956 27.37 -5.69 -5.95
CA ASN A 956 27.01 -4.35 -6.41
C ASN A 956 26.02 -3.64 -5.48
N ILE A 957 26.40 -3.56 -4.20
CA ILE A 957 25.55 -2.97 -3.16
C ILE A 957 25.26 -1.51 -3.53
N SER A 958 23.97 -1.23 -3.67
CA SER A 958 23.41 0.12 -3.63
C SER A 958 22.56 0.26 -2.37
N LEU A 959 22.10 1.48 -2.10
CA LEU A 959 21.06 1.68 -1.11
C LEU A 959 19.81 0.83 -1.42
N LYS A 960 19.12 0.32 -0.39
CA LYS A 960 17.77 -0.24 -0.56
C LYS A 960 16.85 0.93 -0.86
N LEU A 961 16.14 0.91 -1.99
CA LEU A 961 15.31 2.05 -2.37
C LEU A 961 14.23 2.30 -1.33
N ASP A 962 13.43 1.30 -0.99
CA ASP A 962 12.37 1.42 0.03
C ASP A 962 12.75 0.65 1.30
N PRO A 963 13.30 1.31 2.34
CA PRO A 963 13.66 0.65 3.59
C PRO A 963 12.43 0.40 4.49
N TYR A 964 11.27 0.99 4.16
CA TYR A 964 10.05 1.00 4.99
C TYR A 964 9.06 -0.10 4.65
N GLU A 965 9.27 -0.83 3.54
CA GLU A 965 8.45 -1.92 2.99
C GLU A 965 7.92 -2.94 4.02
N ARG A 966 8.63 -3.13 5.15
CA ARG A 966 8.21 -4.02 6.25
C ARG A 966 7.01 -3.50 7.02
N ILE A 967 6.90 -2.18 7.16
CA ILE A 967 5.84 -1.48 7.92
C ILE A 967 4.81 -0.87 6.98
N ILE A 968 5.25 -0.38 5.81
CA ILE A 968 4.43 0.40 4.87
C ILE A 968 4.47 -0.25 3.48
N GLY A 969 3.31 -0.42 2.85
CA GLY A 969 3.19 -1.03 1.50
C GLY A 969 2.43 -2.36 1.47
N ASP A 970 2.38 -2.97 0.29
CA ASP A 970 1.58 -4.19 0.02
C ASP A 970 2.19 -5.47 0.62
N ASP A 971 3.52 -5.49 0.78
CA ASP A 971 4.25 -6.59 1.44
C ASP A 971 4.55 -6.28 2.93
N SER A 972 3.94 -5.22 3.47
CA SER A 972 4.06 -4.86 4.89
C SER A 972 3.43 -5.91 5.80
N VAL A 973 3.92 -6.01 7.04
CA VAL A 973 3.31 -6.90 8.04
C VAL A 973 1.82 -6.62 8.23
N GLY A 974 1.39 -5.36 8.14
CA GLY A 974 -0.02 -5.00 8.22
C GLY A 974 -0.83 -5.61 7.07
N ALA A 975 -0.37 -5.50 5.83
CA ALA A 975 -1.05 -6.07 4.67
C ALA A 975 -1.07 -7.61 4.71
N LEU A 976 0.06 -8.22 5.07
CA LEU A 976 0.23 -9.68 5.08
C LEU A 976 -0.54 -10.36 6.22
N SER A 977 -0.91 -9.63 7.27
CA SER A 977 -1.62 -10.16 8.44
C SER A 977 -3.13 -10.36 8.24
N ILE A 978 -3.68 -10.04 7.06
CA ILE A 978 -5.11 -10.16 6.78
C ILE A 978 -5.44 -11.48 6.08
N PHE A 979 -6.47 -12.18 6.56
CA PHE A 979 -7.12 -13.30 5.86
C PHE A 979 -8.62 -13.36 6.16
N SER A 980 -9.39 -14.09 5.36
CA SER A 980 -10.85 -14.16 5.50
C SER A 980 -11.31 -14.94 6.74
N HIS A 981 -12.42 -14.52 7.34
CA HIS A 981 -13.14 -15.24 8.40
C HIS A 981 -13.78 -16.54 7.94
N THR A 982 -14.41 -17.27 8.88
CA THR A 982 -15.14 -18.53 8.61
C THR A 982 -16.15 -18.41 7.47
N GLY A 983 -16.87 -17.29 7.41
CA GLY A 983 -17.85 -17.05 6.37
C GLY A 983 -17.21 -16.67 5.05
N GLY A 984 -16.15 -15.85 5.07
CA GLY A 984 -15.48 -15.36 3.87
C GLY A 984 -15.85 -13.91 3.50
N SER A 985 -16.90 -13.34 4.10
CA SER A 985 -17.32 -11.94 3.86
C SER A 985 -16.54 -10.92 4.67
N ALA A 986 -16.03 -11.32 5.83
CA ALA A 986 -15.29 -10.44 6.74
C ALA A 986 -13.79 -10.76 6.74
N ASN A 987 -12.98 -9.73 6.95
CA ASN A 987 -11.54 -9.87 7.16
C ASN A 987 -11.21 -10.10 8.64
N PHE A 988 -10.24 -10.96 8.89
CA PHE A 988 -9.58 -11.17 10.18
C PHE A 988 -8.16 -10.62 10.13
N ASN A 989 -7.77 -9.86 11.15
CA ASN A 989 -6.43 -9.30 11.29
C ASN A 989 -5.62 -10.08 12.33
N SER A 990 -4.73 -10.96 11.87
CA SER A 990 -3.93 -11.83 12.73
C SER A 990 -2.96 -11.09 13.65
N LEU A 991 -2.43 -9.94 13.23
CA LEU A 991 -1.58 -9.11 14.08
C LEU A 991 -2.41 -8.47 15.20
N ALA A 992 -3.61 -7.98 14.88
CA ALA A 992 -4.52 -7.42 15.88
C ALA A 992 -4.90 -8.46 16.95
N PHE A 993 -5.23 -9.68 16.50
CA PHE A 993 -5.51 -10.80 17.40
C PHE A 993 -4.32 -11.11 18.30
N LEU A 994 -3.11 -11.26 17.74
CA LEU A 994 -1.92 -11.57 18.53
C LEU A 994 -1.48 -10.42 19.43
N ASN A 995 -1.74 -9.16 19.09
CA ASN A 995 -1.55 -8.04 20.02
C ASN A 995 -2.41 -8.23 21.28
N LYS A 996 -3.67 -8.68 21.11
CA LYS A 996 -4.56 -8.96 22.24
C LYS A 996 -4.10 -10.15 23.06
N VAL A 997 -3.56 -11.20 22.43
CA VAL A 997 -2.93 -12.32 23.14
C VAL A 997 -1.70 -11.84 23.94
N ARG A 998 -0.85 -11.00 23.35
CA ARG A 998 0.36 -10.46 23.98
C ARG A 998 0.05 -9.58 25.20
N GLU A 999 -0.99 -8.74 25.13
CA GLU A 999 -1.45 -7.90 26.26
C GLU A 999 -1.62 -8.74 27.54
N LEU A 1000 -2.20 -9.94 27.39
CA LEU A 1000 -2.47 -10.86 28.50
C LEU A 1000 -1.22 -11.51 29.08
N ASP A 1001 -0.22 -11.77 28.25
CA ASP A 1001 1.05 -12.34 28.68
C ASP A 1001 1.89 -11.32 29.48
N ASN A 1002 1.88 -10.05 29.05
CA ASN A 1002 2.65 -8.99 29.73
C ASN A 1002 2.06 -8.64 31.12
N GLU A 1003 0.75 -8.84 31.34
CA GLU A 1003 0.12 -8.72 32.67
C GLU A 1003 0.59 -9.80 33.67
N VAL A 1004 1.02 -10.98 33.17
CA VAL A 1004 1.52 -12.07 34.03
C VAL A 1004 2.95 -11.77 34.47
N ASP A 1005 3.80 -11.26 33.56
CA ASP A 1005 5.20 -10.93 33.86
C ASP A 1005 5.36 -9.76 34.86
N ASN A 1006 4.35 -8.90 35.02
CA ASN A 1006 4.35 -7.78 35.97
C ASN A 1006 3.86 -8.14 37.39
N ASN A 1007 3.28 -9.33 37.60
CA ASN A 1007 2.84 -9.77 38.93
C ASN A 1007 3.90 -10.56 39.72
N ASP A 1008 5.10 -10.75 39.15
CA ASP A 1008 6.25 -11.41 39.78
C ASP A 1008 7.43 -10.44 40.08
N TRP A 1009 7.14 -9.15 40.33
CA TRP A 1009 8.10 -8.15 40.85
C TRP A 1009 7.75 -7.64 42.23
#